data_AF-A0A7R9FT83-F1
#
_entry.id   AF-A0A7R9FT83-F1
#
_cell.length_a   1.000
_cell.length_b   1.000
_cell.length_c   1.000
_cell.angle_alpha   90.00
_cell.angle_beta   90.00
_cell.angle_gamma   90.00
#
_symmetry.space_group_name_H-M   'P 1'
#
loop_
_entity.id
_entity.type
_entity.pdbx_description
1 polymer ?
#
loop_
_entity_poly.entity_id
_entity_poly.type
_entity_poly.pdbx_seq_one_letter_code
_entity_poly.pdbx_strand_id
1 'polypeptide(L)'
;MDPVVDQTVITERELENRIATVTAQINKQGTEMPEESVLRKQILERLISDTLQIQYAAQTGLRVDDAQLDKTIERIAEQNQLTITEFSEAIGRDGISMRKFRSDIRNEITIARLREREVDGRVNVTESEVDNYLTTQAAAGTSQDEFEISHILIRTPPDGTPEDIQKAQAKTDEVMKNLKSGASFAKVSASFSDAPNALEGGNLGWKQGAQMPNLFLEALNSMQIGDVSEPIRSPNGFHILKLTNKRGGNSPLVVQQTRARHILIKITEIMSEKEAKTKMDHIKDRLDNGEKFDALARQFSEDGSAANGGELNWVNPGDTVPQFEKAMNALKENEISAPVQTQFGWHIIQVLERRGQDMTKEAARLKARQEIRARKADEAYQDWIRELRDRAYLAQQALPAKIIVIGDQYALQKRAQILNLPLNICADEVPHIGNGGLQVLHHPLAEPAVAGKLNVNNSAYVLNTLTTATKGCMNGLFDAMVTAPVHKGVINDANINFTGHTEFLAELTGTPQVVMMLVGGQGESMLRVALATTHLALKDVPAAITQANLETTIRILHTDLMQKFGIKKPKIFVAGLNPHAGEGGYLGMEEIETINPVLEKLCSQGFDLIGALPADTMFSAKNIKAADAFLCMYHDQGLPVLKHTSFGEGVNITLGLPIIRTS
;
A
#
# COMPACT_ATOMS: atom_id res chain seq x y z
N MET A 1 1.45 -23.03 9.20
CA MET A 1 2.77 -22.39 9.24
C MET A 1 2.55 -20.95 9.64
N ASP A 2 3.07 -20.55 10.80
CA ASP A 2 2.95 -19.16 11.25
C ASP A 2 4.35 -18.51 11.19
N PRO A 3 4.73 -17.83 10.10
CA PRO A 3 5.97 -17.05 10.12
C PRO A 3 5.81 -15.80 10.98
N VAL A 4 6.76 -15.61 11.89
CA VAL A 4 6.92 -14.35 12.63
C VAL A 4 7.64 -13.37 11.70
N VAL A 5 7.06 -12.19 11.49
CA VAL A 5 7.55 -11.11 10.65
C VAL A 5 7.69 -9.87 11.54
N ASP A 6 8.92 -9.64 12.00
CA ASP A 6 9.25 -8.62 13.00
C ASP A 6 8.29 -8.67 14.21
N GLN A 7 7.40 -7.68 14.35
CA GLN A 7 6.50 -7.51 15.49
C GLN A 7 5.16 -8.26 15.39
N THR A 8 4.86 -8.90 14.25
CA THR A 8 3.58 -9.60 14.04
C THR A 8 3.77 -10.99 13.47
N VAL A 9 2.78 -11.86 13.70
CA VAL A 9 2.78 -13.23 13.18
C VAL A 9 1.80 -13.30 12.02
N ILE A 10 2.26 -13.78 10.85
CA ILE A 10 1.36 -14.22 9.79
C ILE A 10 0.87 -15.59 10.20
N THR A 11 -0.43 -15.77 10.36
CA THR A 11 -0.99 -17.06 10.77
C THR A 11 -1.23 -17.96 9.56
N GLU A 12 -1.23 -19.28 9.77
CA GLU A 12 -1.61 -20.26 8.75
C GLU A 12 -2.99 -19.95 8.19
N ARG A 13 -3.93 -19.55 9.05
CA ARG A 13 -5.28 -19.19 8.63
C ARG A 13 -5.28 -18.01 7.66
N GLU A 14 -4.43 -17.01 7.87
CA GLU A 14 -4.31 -15.88 6.94
C GLU A 14 -3.71 -16.29 5.61
N LEU A 15 -2.68 -17.16 5.64
CA LEU A 15 -2.09 -17.73 4.43
C LEU A 15 -3.13 -18.54 3.64
N GLU A 16 -3.85 -19.44 4.29
CA GLU A 16 -4.89 -20.27 3.65
C GLU A 16 -6.03 -19.41 3.08
N ASN A 17 -6.49 -18.38 3.81
CA ASN A 17 -7.50 -17.46 3.31
C ASN A 17 -7.02 -16.71 2.06
N ARG A 18 -5.75 -16.29 2.03
CA ARG A 18 -5.17 -15.60 0.89
C ARG A 18 -4.98 -16.53 -0.30
N ILE A 19 -4.55 -17.78 -0.07
CA ILE A 19 -4.50 -18.83 -1.09
C ILE A 19 -5.89 -19.05 -1.70
N ALA A 20 -6.91 -19.27 -0.87
CA ALA A 20 -8.28 -19.48 -1.33
C ALA A 20 -8.78 -18.32 -2.20
N THR A 21 -8.49 -17.07 -1.81
CA THR A 21 -8.86 -15.87 -2.57
C THR A 21 -8.17 -15.82 -3.93
N VAL A 22 -6.84 -16.03 -3.97
CA VAL A 22 -6.06 -16.01 -5.22
C VAL A 22 -6.45 -17.16 -6.14
N THR A 23 -6.66 -18.36 -5.60
CA THR A 23 -7.13 -19.53 -6.35
C THR A 23 -8.50 -19.28 -6.97
N ALA A 24 -9.45 -18.71 -6.23
CA ALA A 24 -10.77 -18.36 -6.75
C ALA A 24 -10.67 -17.35 -7.91
N GLN A 25 -9.72 -16.41 -7.84
CA GLN A 25 -9.49 -15.41 -8.89
C GLN A 25 -8.86 -16.03 -10.15
N ILE A 26 -7.85 -16.89 -10.01
CA ILE A 26 -7.21 -17.61 -11.13
C ILE A 26 -8.24 -18.49 -11.85
N ASN A 27 -9.07 -19.22 -11.10
CA ASN A 27 -10.14 -20.06 -11.66
C ASN A 27 -11.17 -19.24 -12.44
N LYS A 28 -11.57 -18.06 -11.95
CA LYS A 28 -12.48 -17.15 -12.68
C LYS A 28 -11.87 -16.63 -13.99
N GLN A 29 -10.55 -16.53 -14.08
CA GLN A 29 -9.83 -16.04 -15.26
C GLN A 29 -9.47 -17.14 -16.27
N GLY A 30 -9.73 -18.41 -15.97
CA GLY A 30 -9.45 -19.54 -16.87
C GLY A 30 -7.95 -19.81 -17.08
N THR A 31 -7.10 -19.37 -16.15
CA THR A 31 -5.64 -19.55 -16.22
C THR A 31 -5.21 -20.88 -15.60
N GLU A 32 -4.15 -21.50 -16.12
CA GLU A 32 -3.60 -22.74 -15.57
C GLU A 32 -3.00 -22.49 -14.18
N MET A 33 -3.37 -23.33 -13.21
CA MET A 33 -2.99 -23.13 -11.81
C MET A 33 -1.55 -23.62 -11.56
N PRO A 34 -0.68 -22.80 -10.95
CA PRO A 34 0.64 -23.25 -10.55
C PRO A 34 0.56 -24.35 -9.49
N GLU A 35 1.64 -25.10 -9.33
CA GLU A 35 1.75 -26.12 -8.28
C GLU A 35 1.49 -25.51 -6.89
N GLU A 36 0.76 -26.23 -6.03
CA GLU A 36 0.32 -25.74 -4.73
C GLU A 36 1.49 -25.26 -3.86
N SER A 37 2.62 -25.98 -3.87
CA SER A 37 3.80 -25.60 -3.09
C SER A 37 4.41 -24.27 -3.55
N VAL A 38 4.40 -24.00 -4.86
CA VAL A 38 4.88 -22.76 -5.48
C VAL A 38 3.93 -21.61 -5.17
N LEU A 39 2.62 -21.83 -5.33
CA LEU A 39 1.59 -20.82 -5.04
C LEU A 39 1.63 -20.41 -3.57
N ARG A 40 1.66 -21.39 -2.66
CA ARG A 40 1.77 -21.18 -1.22
C ARG A 40 3.00 -20.35 -0.87
N LYS A 41 4.16 -20.69 -1.45
CA LYS A 41 5.40 -19.96 -1.24
C LYS A 41 5.29 -18.50 -1.70
N GLN A 42 4.80 -18.26 -2.91
CA GLN A 42 4.66 -16.91 -3.46
C GLN A 42 3.70 -16.03 -2.64
N ILE A 43 2.59 -16.61 -2.18
CA ILE A 43 1.62 -15.89 -1.35
C ILE A 43 2.21 -15.57 0.02
N LEU A 44 2.95 -16.50 0.62
CA LEU A 44 3.62 -16.26 1.89
C LEU A 44 4.65 -15.13 1.78
N GLU A 45 5.48 -15.14 0.75
CA GLU A 45 6.46 -14.09 0.46
C GLU A 45 5.81 -12.71 0.30
N ARG A 46 4.65 -12.67 -0.36
CA ARG A 46 3.86 -11.44 -0.50
C ARG A 46 3.30 -10.98 0.84
N LEU A 47 2.74 -11.88 1.65
CA LEU A 47 2.21 -11.54 2.98
C LEU A 47 3.31 -11.01 3.91
N ILE A 48 4.52 -11.59 3.87
CA ILE A 48 5.68 -11.09 4.62
C ILE A 48 6.00 -9.66 4.19
N SER A 49 6.11 -9.44 2.88
CA SER A 49 6.47 -8.12 2.33
C SER A 49 5.41 -7.06 2.62
N ASP A 50 4.12 -7.40 2.49
CA ASP A 50 3.01 -6.50 2.81
C ASP A 50 2.99 -6.16 4.30
N THR A 51 3.20 -7.15 5.17
CA THR A 51 3.23 -6.97 6.63
C THR A 51 4.36 -6.03 7.05
N LEU A 52 5.57 -6.23 6.53
CA LEU A 52 6.72 -5.37 6.81
C LEU A 52 6.49 -3.93 6.39
N GLN A 53 5.89 -3.71 5.21
CA GLN A 53 5.57 -2.38 4.73
C GLN A 53 4.54 -1.68 5.62
N ILE A 54 3.50 -2.39 6.06
CA ILE A 54 2.48 -1.85 6.97
C ILE A 54 3.10 -1.48 8.32
N GLN A 55 3.98 -2.34 8.86
CA GLN A 55 4.71 -2.05 10.09
C GLN A 55 5.60 -0.80 9.94
N TYR A 56 6.36 -0.71 8.85
CA TYR A 56 7.22 0.45 8.59
C TYR A 56 6.42 1.74 8.35
N ALA A 57 5.27 1.66 7.67
CA ALA A 57 4.34 2.79 7.56
C ALA A 57 3.90 3.27 8.94
N ALA A 58 3.53 2.35 9.84
CA ALA A 58 3.15 2.69 11.20
C ALA A 58 4.30 3.35 11.99
N GLN A 59 5.51 2.77 11.92
CA GLN A 59 6.73 3.31 12.56
C GLN A 59 7.07 4.72 12.09
N THR A 60 6.83 5.01 10.81
CA THR A 60 7.11 6.32 10.20
C THR A 60 5.93 7.29 10.24
N GLY A 61 4.87 6.95 10.99
CA GLY A 61 3.69 7.79 11.17
C GLY A 61 2.79 7.93 9.93
N LEU A 62 2.99 7.14 8.88
CA LEU A 62 2.14 7.13 7.70
C LEU A 62 0.82 6.42 8.02
N ARG A 63 -0.28 7.16 8.02
CA ARG A 63 -1.62 6.62 8.28
C ARG A 63 -2.59 7.05 7.19
N VAL A 64 -3.60 6.22 6.97
CA VAL A 64 -4.74 6.52 6.10
C VAL A 64 -5.93 6.86 6.99
N ASP A 65 -6.41 8.09 6.89
CA ASP A 65 -7.61 8.52 7.62
C ASP A 65 -8.87 7.85 7.04
N ASP A 66 -9.90 7.72 7.87
CA ASP A 66 -11.12 7.03 7.50
C ASP A 66 -11.93 7.78 6.42
N ALA A 67 -11.87 9.10 6.39
CA ALA A 67 -12.60 9.89 5.39
C ALA A 67 -12.06 9.66 3.97
N GLN A 68 -10.76 9.51 3.83
CA GLN A 68 -10.12 9.17 2.57
C GLN A 68 -10.38 7.72 2.17
N LEU A 69 -10.37 6.80 3.14
CA LEU A 69 -10.73 5.41 2.89
C LEU A 69 -12.15 5.32 2.35
N ASP A 70 -13.11 6.02 2.96
CA ASP A 70 -14.51 6.04 2.55
C ASP A 70 -14.67 6.52 1.11
N LYS A 71 -14.06 7.67 0.76
CA LYS A 71 -14.07 8.19 -0.62
C LYS A 71 -13.46 7.23 -1.63
N THR A 72 -12.47 6.44 -1.22
CA THR A 72 -11.84 5.46 -2.12
C THR A 72 -12.78 4.28 -2.37
N ILE A 73 -13.47 3.81 -1.32
CA ILE A 73 -14.46 2.73 -1.43
C ILE A 73 -15.67 3.19 -2.25
N GLU A 74 -16.16 4.41 -2.04
CA GLU A 74 -17.23 5.00 -2.86
C GLU A 74 -16.85 5.03 -4.34
N ARG A 75 -15.63 5.45 -4.67
CA ARG A 75 -15.14 5.45 -6.05
C ARG A 75 -15.07 4.03 -6.65
N ILE A 76 -14.68 3.03 -5.86
CA ILE A 76 -14.66 1.63 -6.31
C ILE A 76 -16.10 1.15 -6.58
N ALA A 77 -17.06 1.50 -5.72
CA ALA A 77 -18.46 1.18 -5.93
C ALA A 77 -19.01 1.84 -7.21
N GLU A 78 -18.73 3.14 -7.41
CA GLU A 78 -19.11 3.89 -8.62
C GLU A 78 -18.50 3.32 -9.90
N GLN A 79 -17.22 2.93 -9.88
CA GLN A 79 -16.56 2.27 -11.02
C GLN A 79 -17.22 0.94 -11.40
N ASN A 80 -17.79 0.24 -10.42
CA ASN A 80 -18.56 -0.98 -10.63
C ASN A 80 -20.05 -0.70 -10.87
N GLN A 81 -20.46 0.56 -10.97
CA GLN A 81 -21.85 0.99 -11.21
C GLN A 81 -22.81 0.55 -10.09
N LEU A 82 -22.32 0.48 -8.85
CA LEU A 82 -23.07 0.06 -7.67
C LEU A 82 -23.14 1.19 -6.65
N THR A 83 -24.25 1.30 -5.93
CA THR A 83 -24.31 2.10 -4.70
C THR A 83 -23.50 1.45 -3.58
N ILE A 84 -23.14 2.20 -2.55
CA ILE A 84 -22.37 1.67 -1.41
C ILE A 84 -23.09 0.50 -0.71
N THR A 85 -24.42 0.54 -0.66
CA THR A 85 -25.25 -0.52 -0.07
C THR A 85 -25.22 -1.77 -0.93
N GLU A 86 -25.45 -1.65 -2.24
CA GLU A 86 -25.39 -2.79 -3.17
C GLU A 86 -23.98 -3.40 -3.26
N PHE A 87 -22.96 -2.55 -3.19
CA PHE A 87 -21.56 -2.98 -3.16
C PHE A 87 -21.24 -3.78 -1.90
N SER A 88 -21.74 -3.33 -0.73
CA SER A 88 -21.59 -4.08 0.52
C SER A 88 -22.27 -5.44 0.47
N GLU A 89 -23.45 -5.53 -0.14
CA GLU A 89 -24.15 -6.81 -0.33
C GLU A 89 -23.40 -7.73 -1.29
N ALA A 90 -22.85 -7.19 -2.38
CA ALA A 90 -22.05 -7.95 -3.34
C ALA A 90 -20.81 -8.58 -2.69
N ILE A 91 -20.05 -7.80 -1.91
CA ILE A 91 -18.90 -8.29 -1.15
C ILE A 91 -19.32 -9.37 -0.14
N GLY A 92 -20.47 -9.18 0.51
CA GLY A 92 -21.03 -10.17 1.44
C GLY A 92 -21.38 -11.51 0.78
N ARG A 93 -21.87 -11.49 -0.48
CA ARG A 93 -22.12 -12.72 -1.26
C ARG A 93 -20.84 -13.49 -1.58
N ASP A 94 -19.72 -12.79 -1.72
CA ASP A 94 -18.40 -13.38 -1.91
C ASP A 94 -17.74 -13.84 -0.59
N GLY A 95 -18.46 -13.78 0.54
CA GLY A 95 -18.00 -14.28 1.84
C GLY A 95 -17.02 -13.36 2.56
N ILE A 96 -16.84 -12.13 2.08
CA ILE A 96 -15.95 -11.14 2.69
C ILE A 96 -16.80 -10.17 3.53
N SER A 97 -16.38 -9.90 4.77
CA SER A 97 -17.06 -8.87 5.58
C SER A 97 -16.62 -7.48 5.14
N MET A 98 -17.53 -6.50 5.18
CA MET A 98 -17.19 -5.09 4.90
C MET A 98 -16.04 -4.59 5.80
N ARG A 99 -15.97 -5.05 7.06
CA ARG A 99 -14.86 -4.73 7.96
C ARG A 99 -13.51 -5.23 7.42
N LYS A 100 -13.46 -6.46 6.91
CA LYS A 100 -12.24 -7.04 6.33
C LYS A 100 -11.85 -6.31 5.04
N PHE A 101 -12.81 -6.06 4.16
CA PHE A 101 -12.59 -5.31 2.92
C PHE A 101 -12.04 -3.90 3.19
N ARG A 102 -12.64 -3.15 4.12
CA ARG A 102 -12.12 -1.84 4.55
C ARG A 102 -10.67 -1.92 5.05
N SER A 103 -10.35 -2.95 5.82
CA SER A 103 -8.98 -3.17 6.30
C SER A 103 -8.01 -3.44 5.15
N ASP A 104 -8.43 -4.22 4.15
CA ASP A 104 -7.59 -4.57 3.00
C ASP A 104 -7.34 -3.36 2.10
N ILE A 105 -8.38 -2.58 1.81
CA ILE A 105 -8.22 -1.31 1.06
C ILE A 105 -7.35 -0.32 1.83
N ARG A 106 -7.49 -0.22 3.15
CA ARG A 106 -6.60 0.62 3.97
C ARG A 106 -5.15 0.20 3.81
N ASN A 107 -4.87 -1.10 3.86
CA ASN A 107 -3.53 -1.64 3.69
C ASN A 107 -2.98 -1.34 2.28
N GLU A 108 -3.80 -1.52 1.23
CA GLU A 108 -3.40 -1.19 -0.14
C GLU A 108 -3.07 0.29 -0.34
N ILE A 109 -3.91 1.19 0.18
CA ILE A 109 -3.64 2.64 0.13
C ILE A 109 -2.37 2.98 0.91
N THR A 110 -2.16 2.36 2.07
CA THR A 110 -0.98 2.57 2.91
C THR A 110 0.29 2.16 2.17
N ILE A 111 0.30 0.97 1.57
CA ILE A 111 1.43 0.45 0.78
C ILE A 111 1.69 1.34 -0.44
N ALA A 112 0.64 1.75 -1.17
CA ALA A 112 0.78 2.62 -2.34
C ALA A 112 1.41 3.97 -1.98
N ARG A 113 0.95 4.61 -0.89
CA ARG A 113 1.52 5.86 -0.39
C ARG A 113 2.95 5.71 0.10
N LEU A 114 3.25 4.58 0.74
CA LEU A 114 4.57 4.29 1.24
C LEU A 114 5.56 4.14 0.08
N ARG A 115 5.18 3.40 -0.97
CA ARG A 115 5.95 3.30 -2.22
C ARG A 115 6.17 4.67 -2.84
N GLU A 116 5.12 5.49 -2.96
CA GLU A 116 5.24 6.83 -3.54
C GLU A 116 6.26 7.70 -2.78
N ARG A 117 6.21 7.65 -1.44
CA ARG A 117 7.08 8.44 -0.55
C ARG A 117 8.53 7.93 -0.51
N GLU A 118 8.73 6.63 -0.35
CA GLU A 118 10.06 6.04 -0.13
C GLU A 118 10.81 5.75 -1.43
N VAL A 119 10.09 5.50 -2.52
CA VAL A 119 10.66 5.03 -3.79
C VAL A 119 10.41 6.04 -4.90
N ASP A 120 9.15 6.24 -5.31
CA ASP A 120 8.84 6.98 -6.55
C ASP A 120 9.26 8.47 -6.50
N GLY A 121 9.24 9.05 -5.29
CA GLY A 121 9.73 10.40 -5.02
C GLY A 121 11.24 10.58 -5.09
N ARG A 122 12.02 9.48 -5.00
CA ARG A 122 13.49 9.49 -5.10
C ARG A 122 14.01 9.17 -6.50
N VAL A 123 13.14 8.68 -7.38
CA VAL A 123 13.50 8.34 -8.77
C VAL A 123 13.61 9.61 -9.61
N ASN A 124 14.80 9.86 -10.14
CA ASN A 124 15.06 10.94 -11.08
C ASN A 124 15.39 10.39 -12.48
N VAL A 125 14.88 11.05 -13.53
CA VAL A 125 15.15 10.71 -14.94
C VAL A 125 15.82 11.91 -15.61
N THR A 126 17.04 11.69 -16.09
CA THR A 126 17.88 12.69 -16.75
C THR A 126 17.54 12.83 -18.23
N GLU A 127 17.84 13.99 -18.82
CA GLU A 127 17.64 14.19 -20.27
C GLU A 127 18.49 13.22 -21.11
N SER A 128 19.70 12.90 -20.67
CA SER A 128 20.57 11.91 -21.33
C SER A 128 19.96 10.51 -21.36
N GLU A 129 19.24 10.10 -20.31
CA GLU A 129 18.54 8.80 -20.30
C GLU A 129 17.38 8.78 -21.32
N VAL A 130 16.65 9.89 -21.44
CA VAL A 130 15.58 10.05 -22.45
C VAL A 130 16.16 10.01 -23.87
N ASP A 131 17.26 10.71 -24.11
CA ASP A 131 17.94 10.73 -25.42
C ASP A 131 18.44 9.33 -25.81
N ASN A 132 19.07 8.63 -24.88
CA ASN A 132 19.54 7.26 -25.08
C ASN A 132 18.38 6.32 -25.38
N TYR A 133 17.29 6.38 -24.60
CA TYR A 133 16.11 5.54 -24.80
C TYR A 133 15.48 5.74 -26.18
N LEU A 134 15.30 6.99 -26.62
CA LEU A 134 14.77 7.30 -27.94
C LEU A 134 15.70 6.83 -29.07
N THR A 135 17.01 6.94 -28.87
CA THR A 135 18.01 6.45 -29.83
C THR A 135 17.98 4.93 -29.95
N THR A 136 17.92 4.22 -28.81
CA THR A 136 17.83 2.75 -28.79
C THR A 136 16.50 2.25 -29.35
N GLN A 137 15.38 2.92 -29.06
CA GLN A 137 14.06 2.56 -29.59
C GLN A 137 13.99 2.77 -31.11
N ALA A 138 14.57 3.87 -31.62
CA ALA A 138 14.70 4.10 -33.06
C ALA A 138 15.60 3.07 -33.75
N ALA A 139 16.68 2.63 -33.09
CA ALA A 139 17.58 1.59 -33.59
C ALA A 139 16.98 0.17 -33.55
N ALA A 140 16.04 -0.08 -32.64
CA ALA A 140 15.38 -1.38 -32.48
C ALA A 140 14.30 -1.67 -33.54
N GLY A 141 14.05 -0.75 -34.49
CA GLY A 141 13.11 -0.95 -35.60
C GLY A 141 11.67 -1.25 -35.17
N THR A 142 11.32 -0.99 -33.91
CA THR A 142 10.02 -1.35 -33.35
C THR A 142 8.98 -0.36 -33.86
N SER A 143 8.29 -0.74 -34.94
CA SER A 143 7.16 0.03 -35.45
C SER A 143 6.09 0.15 -34.36
N GLN A 144 5.74 1.40 -34.01
CA GLN A 144 4.62 1.70 -33.09
C GLN A 144 3.27 1.63 -33.80
N ASP A 145 3.24 1.18 -35.06
CA ASP A 145 2.03 1.06 -35.84
C ASP A 145 1.16 -0.08 -35.28
N GLU A 146 -0.10 0.23 -35.03
CA GLU A 146 -1.18 -0.70 -34.80
C GLU A 146 -2.01 -0.82 -36.08
N PHE A 147 -2.30 -2.06 -36.47
CA PHE A 147 -3.08 -2.38 -37.66
C PHE A 147 -4.35 -3.10 -37.24
N GLU A 148 -5.50 -2.67 -37.76
CA GLU A 148 -6.75 -3.42 -37.69
C GLU A 148 -6.89 -4.23 -38.97
N ILE A 149 -6.85 -5.56 -38.85
CA ILE A 149 -6.73 -6.45 -40.02
C ILE A 149 -7.76 -7.58 -40.01
N SER A 150 -8.08 -8.05 -41.21
CA SER A 150 -8.77 -9.33 -41.41
C SER A 150 -7.87 -10.29 -42.18
N HIS A 151 -8.04 -11.59 -41.96
CA HIS A 151 -7.13 -12.63 -42.41
C HIS A 151 -7.87 -13.85 -42.97
N ILE A 152 -7.41 -14.33 -44.13
CA ILE A 152 -7.79 -15.60 -44.74
C ILE A 152 -6.57 -16.53 -44.74
N LEU A 153 -6.73 -17.74 -44.24
CA LEU A 153 -5.71 -18.79 -44.27
C LEU A 153 -6.16 -19.93 -45.18
N ILE A 154 -5.33 -20.31 -46.16
CA ILE A 154 -5.47 -21.58 -46.89
C ILE A 154 -4.39 -22.52 -46.38
N ARG A 155 -4.76 -23.48 -45.54
CA ARG A 155 -3.79 -24.32 -44.81
C ARG A 155 -3.12 -25.32 -45.74
N THR A 156 -1.80 -25.45 -45.64
CA THR A 156 -1.05 -26.57 -46.24
C THR A 156 -0.53 -27.50 -45.14
N PRO A 157 -0.56 -28.83 -45.34
CA PRO A 157 0.10 -29.76 -44.41
C PRO A 157 1.61 -29.45 -44.31
N PRO A 158 2.22 -29.54 -43.11
CA PRO A 158 3.65 -29.29 -42.92
C PRO A 158 4.56 -30.18 -43.79
N ASP A 159 4.13 -31.43 -44.03
CA ASP A 159 4.80 -32.41 -44.90
C ASP A 159 4.06 -32.59 -46.24
N GLY A 160 3.35 -31.54 -46.70
CA GLY A 160 2.50 -31.59 -47.88
C GLY A 160 3.26 -31.95 -49.15
N THR A 161 2.65 -32.81 -49.99
CA THR A 161 3.22 -33.15 -51.29
C THR A 161 3.20 -31.94 -52.23
N PRO A 162 4.00 -31.92 -53.32
CA PRO A 162 3.90 -30.89 -54.35
C PRO A 162 2.47 -30.72 -54.90
N GLU A 163 1.67 -31.79 -54.91
CA GLU A 163 0.26 -31.75 -55.30
C GLU A 163 -0.62 -31.01 -54.29
N ASP A 164 -0.37 -31.14 -52.99
CA ASP A 164 -1.10 -30.43 -51.93
C ASP A 164 -0.81 -28.92 -51.98
N ILE A 165 0.44 -28.55 -52.24
CA ILE A 165 0.84 -27.15 -52.44
C ILE A 165 0.15 -26.59 -53.71
N GLN A 166 0.06 -27.36 -54.78
CA GLN A 166 -0.60 -26.94 -56.02
C GLN A 166 -2.13 -26.76 -55.81
N LYS A 167 -2.77 -27.64 -55.04
CA LYS A 167 -4.19 -27.50 -54.67
C LYS A 167 -4.43 -26.25 -53.81
N ALA A 168 -3.58 -26.02 -52.82
CA ALA A 168 -3.66 -24.82 -51.98
C ALA A 168 -3.42 -23.54 -52.79
N GLN A 169 -2.50 -23.55 -53.75
CA GLN A 169 -2.28 -22.44 -54.68
C GLN A 169 -3.52 -22.19 -55.54
N ALA A 170 -4.10 -23.24 -56.14
CA ALA A 170 -5.32 -23.10 -56.95
C ALA A 170 -6.51 -22.54 -56.15
N LYS A 171 -6.69 -22.98 -54.89
CA LYS A 171 -7.71 -22.44 -53.97
C LYS A 171 -7.42 -20.97 -53.62
N THR A 172 -6.14 -20.62 -53.45
CA THR A 172 -5.70 -19.24 -53.20
C THR A 172 -5.98 -18.33 -54.40
N ASP A 173 -5.73 -18.80 -55.62
CA ASP A 173 -6.00 -18.06 -56.85
C ASP A 173 -7.51 -17.82 -57.05
N GLU A 174 -8.33 -18.80 -56.68
CA GLU A 174 -9.79 -18.67 -56.67
C GLU A 174 -10.27 -17.63 -55.65
N VAL A 175 -9.71 -17.63 -54.44
CA VAL A 175 -9.96 -16.61 -53.41
C VAL A 175 -9.60 -15.22 -53.92
N MET A 176 -8.43 -15.05 -54.53
CA MET A 176 -8.00 -13.76 -55.09
C MET A 176 -8.89 -13.31 -56.24
N LYS A 177 -9.36 -14.23 -57.10
CA LYS A 177 -10.31 -13.91 -58.18
C LYS A 177 -11.64 -13.41 -57.61
N ASN A 178 -12.17 -14.05 -56.58
CA ASN A 178 -13.40 -13.65 -55.91
C ASN A 178 -13.26 -12.25 -55.27
N LEU A 179 -12.15 -12.00 -54.57
CA LEU A 179 -11.86 -10.68 -53.98
C LEU A 179 -11.70 -9.60 -55.06
N LYS A 180 -10.98 -9.87 -56.16
CA LYS A 180 -10.82 -8.95 -57.30
C LYS A 180 -12.13 -8.67 -58.04
N SER A 181 -13.08 -9.60 -58.02
CA SER A 181 -14.44 -9.41 -58.58
C SER A 181 -15.39 -8.59 -57.69
N GLY A 182 -14.93 -8.11 -56.53
CA GLY A 182 -15.69 -7.26 -55.62
C GLY A 182 -16.47 -8.01 -54.53
N ALA A 183 -16.24 -9.32 -54.34
CA ALA A 183 -16.84 -10.05 -53.22
C ALA A 183 -16.30 -9.50 -51.88
N SER A 184 -17.19 -9.35 -50.88
CA SER A 184 -16.76 -8.87 -49.56
C SER A 184 -15.77 -9.84 -48.90
N PHE A 185 -14.71 -9.31 -48.32
CA PHE A 185 -13.68 -10.11 -47.64
C PHE A 185 -14.25 -11.07 -46.59
N ALA A 186 -15.23 -10.63 -45.79
CA ALA A 186 -15.88 -11.46 -44.77
C ALA A 186 -16.58 -12.69 -45.36
N LYS A 187 -17.30 -12.53 -46.49
CA LYS A 187 -17.95 -13.64 -47.21
C LYS A 187 -16.93 -14.63 -47.77
N VAL A 188 -15.86 -14.13 -48.38
CA VAL A 188 -14.79 -14.99 -48.92
C VAL A 188 -14.06 -15.72 -47.79
N SER A 189 -13.82 -15.06 -46.67
CA SER A 189 -13.26 -15.69 -45.46
C SER A 189 -14.15 -16.84 -44.97
N ALA A 190 -15.45 -16.60 -44.80
CA ALA A 190 -16.38 -17.62 -44.30
C ALA A 190 -16.51 -18.83 -45.24
N SER A 191 -16.27 -18.66 -46.55
CA SER A 191 -16.37 -19.73 -47.55
C SER A 191 -15.07 -20.51 -47.77
N PHE A 192 -13.90 -19.87 -47.60
CA PHE A 192 -12.63 -20.44 -48.05
C PHE A 192 -11.55 -20.54 -46.97
N SER A 193 -11.64 -19.77 -45.89
CA SER A 193 -10.59 -19.69 -44.86
C SER A 193 -10.63 -20.89 -43.90
N ASP A 194 -9.45 -21.46 -43.63
CA ASP A 194 -9.21 -22.54 -42.68
C ASP A 194 -8.76 -22.01 -41.30
N ALA A 195 -8.91 -20.70 -41.06
CA ALA A 195 -8.61 -20.03 -39.79
C ALA A 195 -9.78 -20.16 -38.79
N PRO A 196 -9.53 -20.18 -37.46
CA PRO A 196 -10.59 -20.30 -36.45
C PRO A 196 -11.65 -19.18 -36.51
N ASN A 197 -11.25 -17.98 -36.94
CA ASN A 197 -12.11 -16.80 -37.08
C ASN A 197 -12.76 -16.67 -38.47
N ALA A 198 -12.74 -17.72 -39.30
CA ALA A 198 -13.25 -17.69 -40.67
C ALA A 198 -14.71 -17.21 -40.76
N LEU A 199 -15.58 -17.72 -39.86
CA LEU A 199 -17.01 -17.39 -39.80
C LEU A 199 -17.28 -15.96 -39.28
N GLU A 200 -16.32 -15.36 -38.57
CA GLU A 200 -16.37 -13.97 -38.09
C GLU A 200 -15.78 -12.99 -39.13
N GLY A 201 -15.76 -13.40 -40.40
CA GLY A 201 -15.21 -12.63 -41.50
C GLY A 201 -13.68 -12.52 -41.50
N GLY A 202 -13.00 -13.35 -40.71
CA GLY A 202 -11.54 -13.37 -40.60
C GLY A 202 -10.99 -12.23 -39.75
N ASN A 203 -11.81 -11.57 -38.93
CA ASN A 203 -11.39 -10.41 -38.15
C ASN A 203 -10.35 -10.80 -37.07
N LEU A 204 -9.23 -10.07 -37.00
CA LEU A 204 -8.21 -10.23 -35.96
C LEU A 204 -8.15 -9.03 -35.00
N GLY A 205 -8.94 -7.98 -35.25
CA GLY A 205 -8.94 -6.74 -34.47
C GLY A 205 -7.63 -5.97 -34.59
N TRP A 206 -7.38 -5.09 -33.63
CA TRP A 206 -6.16 -4.29 -33.53
C TRP A 206 -4.98 -5.15 -33.08
N LYS A 207 -3.89 -5.11 -33.85
CA LYS A 207 -2.62 -5.78 -33.55
C LYS A 207 -1.46 -4.79 -33.62
N GLN A 208 -0.57 -4.84 -32.64
CA GLN A 208 0.67 -4.08 -32.66
C GLN A 208 1.65 -4.70 -33.65
N GLY A 209 2.39 -3.86 -34.38
CA GLY A 209 3.38 -4.33 -35.34
C GLY A 209 4.38 -5.31 -34.74
N ALA A 210 4.87 -5.04 -33.53
CA ALA A 210 5.80 -5.92 -32.80
C ALA A 210 5.24 -7.33 -32.48
N GLN A 211 3.92 -7.52 -32.52
CA GLN A 211 3.26 -8.81 -32.25
C GLN A 211 2.94 -9.60 -33.52
N MET A 212 3.28 -9.06 -34.70
CA MET A 212 2.95 -9.65 -36.00
C MET A 212 4.16 -10.37 -36.60
N PRO A 213 3.97 -11.52 -37.28
CA PRO A 213 5.02 -12.14 -38.07
C PRO A 213 5.60 -11.16 -39.10
N ASN A 214 6.93 -11.16 -39.28
CA ASN A 214 7.62 -10.20 -40.15
C ASN A 214 7.09 -10.21 -41.61
N LEU A 215 6.73 -11.39 -42.12
CA LEU A 215 6.12 -11.55 -43.45
C LEU A 215 4.79 -10.78 -43.60
N PHE A 216 4.03 -10.60 -42.52
CA PHE A 216 2.79 -9.82 -42.55
C PHE A 216 3.07 -8.33 -42.43
N LEU A 217 4.08 -7.94 -41.65
CA LEU A 217 4.50 -6.55 -41.52
C LEU A 217 4.99 -5.97 -42.85
N GLU A 218 5.79 -6.72 -43.60
CA GLU A 218 6.28 -6.32 -44.92
C GLU A 218 5.13 -6.02 -45.88
N ALA A 219 4.10 -6.87 -45.88
CA ALA A 219 2.89 -6.64 -46.68
C ALA A 219 2.11 -5.42 -46.17
N LEU A 220 1.78 -5.37 -44.87
CA LEU A 220 0.94 -4.31 -44.28
C LEU A 220 1.58 -2.92 -44.35
N ASN A 221 2.91 -2.80 -44.31
CA ASN A 221 3.61 -1.53 -44.41
C ASN A 221 3.46 -0.85 -45.78
N SER A 222 3.19 -1.63 -46.83
CA SER A 222 3.00 -1.12 -48.19
C SER A 222 1.54 -0.93 -48.59
N MET A 223 0.59 -1.34 -47.73
CA MET A 223 -0.85 -1.29 -47.99
C MET A 223 -1.50 0.01 -47.51
N GLN A 224 -2.53 0.46 -48.23
CA GLN A 224 -3.45 1.51 -47.81
C GLN A 224 -4.67 0.93 -47.09
N ILE A 225 -5.37 1.77 -46.33
CA ILE A 225 -6.61 1.38 -45.66
C ILE A 225 -7.64 0.95 -46.71
N GLY A 226 -8.14 -0.28 -46.58
CA GLY A 226 -9.06 -0.92 -47.53
C GLY A 226 -8.40 -1.96 -48.43
N ASP A 227 -7.07 -1.95 -48.55
CA ASP A 227 -6.34 -2.84 -49.45
C ASP A 227 -6.38 -4.30 -48.99
N VAL A 228 -6.24 -5.19 -49.97
CA VAL A 228 -6.06 -6.64 -49.78
C VAL A 228 -4.67 -7.01 -50.27
N SER A 229 -3.90 -7.75 -49.47
CA SER A 229 -2.55 -8.18 -49.82
C SER A 229 -2.56 -9.20 -50.95
N GLU A 230 -1.47 -9.28 -51.71
CA GLU A 230 -1.20 -10.49 -52.49
C GLU A 230 -0.97 -11.69 -51.54
N PRO A 231 -1.14 -12.94 -52.01
CA PRO A 231 -0.98 -14.12 -51.17
C PRO A 231 0.44 -14.27 -50.60
N ILE A 232 0.53 -14.30 -49.28
CA ILE A 232 1.78 -14.43 -48.52
C ILE A 232 1.98 -15.90 -48.21
N ARG A 233 3.07 -16.50 -48.70
CA ARG A 233 3.40 -17.91 -48.44
C ARG A 233 4.13 -18.07 -47.11
N SER A 234 3.64 -18.98 -46.28
CA SER A 234 4.30 -19.41 -45.04
C SER A 234 4.42 -20.95 -44.99
N PRO A 235 5.16 -21.51 -44.02
CA PRO A 235 5.18 -22.97 -43.81
C PRO A 235 3.79 -23.58 -43.52
N ASN A 236 2.84 -22.79 -43.01
CA ASN A 236 1.51 -23.25 -42.62
C ASN A 236 0.43 -23.03 -43.70
N GLY A 237 0.81 -22.48 -44.86
CA GLY A 237 -0.10 -22.25 -45.98
C GLY A 237 0.03 -20.87 -46.62
N PHE A 238 -1.05 -20.44 -47.26
CA PHE A 238 -1.16 -19.12 -47.90
C PHE A 238 -2.02 -18.19 -47.06
N HIS A 239 -1.54 -16.97 -46.84
CA HIS A 239 -2.19 -15.96 -46.04
C HIS A 239 -2.58 -14.77 -46.92
N ILE A 240 -3.82 -14.30 -46.80
CA ILE A 240 -4.28 -13.07 -47.44
C ILE A 240 -4.79 -12.15 -46.35
N LEU A 241 -4.30 -10.93 -46.33
CA LEU A 241 -4.64 -9.92 -45.33
C LEU A 241 -5.48 -8.82 -45.96
N LYS A 242 -6.40 -8.26 -45.19
CA LYS A 242 -7.06 -7.00 -45.51
C LYS A 242 -6.76 -5.98 -44.43
N LEU A 243 -6.25 -4.81 -44.82
CA LEU A 243 -6.04 -3.71 -43.90
C LEU A 243 -7.35 -2.93 -43.76
N THR A 244 -7.95 -2.98 -42.57
CA THR A 244 -9.22 -2.32 -42.28
C THR A 244 -9.00 -0.92 -41.72
N ASN A 245 -7.96 -0.74 -40.90
CA ASN A 245 -7.57 0.55 -40.34
C ASN A 245 -6.10 0.52 -39.88
N LYS A 246 -5.47 1.68 -39.73
CA LYS A 246 -4.08 1.81 -39.28
C LYS A 246 -3.95 3.04 -38.37
N ARG A 247 -3.31 2.88 -37.21
CA ARG A 247 -3.03 3.98 -36.25
C ARG A 247 -1.66 3.79 -35.60
N GLY A 248 -1.03 4.86 -35.15
CA GLY A 248 0.32 4.79 -34.57
C GLY A 248 1.43 4.98 -35.61
N GLY A 249 2.54 5.58 -35.14
CA GLY A 249 3.78 5.85 -35.89
C GLY A 249 3.74 7.05 -36.86
N ASN A 250 4.33 8.18 -36.45
CA ASN A 250 4.67 9.34 -37.31
C ASN A 250 3.56 10.11 -38.03
N SER A 251 2.27 9.97 -37.66
CA SER A 251 1.36 11.08 -37.96
C SER A 251 1.79 12.26 -37.08
N PRO A 252 2.23 13.39 -37.66
CA PRO A 252 2.69 14.50 -36.84
C PRO A 252 1.55 14.88 -35.90
N LEU A 253 1.82 14.87 -34.60
CA LEU A 253 0.88 15.39 -33.61
C LEU A 253 0.87 16.90 -33.77
N VAL A 254 0.22 17.36 -34.84
CA VAL A 254 0.06 18.78 -35.16
C VAL A 254 -1.05 19.30 -34.26
N VAL A 255 -0.65 19.89 -33.15
CA VAL A 255 -1.58 20.58 -32.28
C VAL A 255 -1.84 21.95 -32.90
N GLN A 256 -3.11 22.24 -33.21
CA GLN A 256 -3.53 23.59 -33.59
C GLN A 256 -3.46 24.48 -32.36
N GLN A 257 -2.47 25.37 -32.32
CA GLN A 257 -2.39 26.42 -31.32
C GLN A 257 -3.03 27.69 -31.84
N THR A 258 -3.73 28.38 -30.95
CA THR A 258 -4.35 29.68 -31.24
C THR A 258 -3.68 30.73 -30.40
N ARG A 259 -3.14 31.78 -31.03
CA ARG A 259 -2.71 32.97 -30.30
C ARG A 259 -3.94 33.85 -30.09
N ALA A 260 -4.30 34.08 -28.84
CA ALA A 260 -5.51 34.82 -28.49
C ALA A 260 -5.23 35.88 -27.43
N ARG A 261 -6.15 36.85 -27.34
CA ARG A 261 -6.25 37.78 -26.23
C ARG A 261 -7.67 37.93 -25.77
N HIS A 262 -7.88 38.32 -24.52
CA HIS A 262 -9.21 38.50 -23.96
C HIS A 262 -9.34 39.70 -23.03
N ILE A 263 -10.58 40.08 -22.74
CA ILE A 263 -10.95 40.99 -21.64
C ILE A 263 -11.90 40.23 -20.74
N LEU A 264 -11.58 40.08 -19.45
CA LEU A 264 -12.41 39.40 -18.46
C LEU A 264 -13.07 40.39 -17.50
N ILE A 265 -14.37 40.23 -17.25
CA ILE A 265 -15.09 40.84 -16.13
C ILE A 265 -15.64 39.71 -15.24
N LYS A 266 -15.13 39.61 -14.01
CA LYS A 266 -15.42 38.52 -13.07
C LYS A 266 -16.77 38.69 -12.42
N ILE A 267 -17.50 37.60 -12.22
CA ILE A 267 -18.68 37.61 -11.34
C ILE A 267 -18.17 37.45 -9.91
N THR A 268 -18.56 38.34 -9.00
CA THR A 268 -18.19 38.30 -7.58
C THR A 268 -19.45 38.42 -6.73
N GLU A 269 -19.34 38.19 -5.42
CA GLU A 269 -20.49 38.38 -4.51
C GLU A 269 -21.05 39.82 -4.52
N ILE A 270 -20.25 40.79 -4.97
CA ILE A 270 -20.62 42.21 -5.07
C ILE A 270 -21.06 42.59 -6.49
N MET A 271 -20.66 41.82 -7.52
CA MET A 271 -20.97 42.11 -8.92
C MET A 271 -21.83 41.00 -9.52
N SER A 272 -23.11 41.31 -9.74
CA SER A 272 -24.07 40.36 -10.31
C SER A 272 -23.74 40.04 -11.77
N GLU A 273 -24.18 38.87 -12.24
CA GLU A 273 -24.01 38.45 -13.64
C GLU A 273 -24.57 39.48 -14.63
N LYS A 274 -25.71 40.10 -14.30
CA LYS A 274 -26.37 41.10 -15.15
C LYS A 274 -25.55 42.38 -15.26
N GLU A 275 -24.92 42.82 -14.17
CA GLU A 275 -24.04 43.99 -14.17
C GLU A 275 -22.72 43.71 -14.89
N ALA A 276 -22.13 42.53 -14.66
CA ALA A 276 -20.93 42.08 -15.37
C ALA A 276 -21.16 42.02 -16.88
N LYS A 277 -22.31 41.48 -17.30
CA LYS A 277 -22.74 41.47 -18.71
C LYS A 277 -22.91 42.88 -19.26
N THR A 278 -23.60 43.75 -18.54
CA THR A 278 -23.83 45.15 -18.97
C THR A 278 -22.51 45.91 -19.16
N LYS A 279 -21.55 45.72 -18.25
CA LYS A 279 -20.19 46.27 -18.40
C LYS A 279 -19.49 45.70 -19.63
N MET A 280 -19.61 44.38 -19.86
CA MET A 280 -18.99 43.74 -21.00
C MET A 280 -19.61 44.19 -22.34
N ASP A 281 -20.93 44.36 -22.39
CA ASP A 281 -21.65 44.89 -23.55
C ASP A 281 -21.14 46.32 -23.88
N HIS A 282 -20.94 47.17 -22.87
CA HIS A 282 -20.36 48.50 -23.07
C HIS A 282 -18.90 48.46 -23.57
N ILE A 283 -18.09 47.51 -23.12
CA ILE A 283 -16.73 47.29 -23.64
C ILE A 283 -16.80 46.84 -25.11
N LYS A 284 -17.75 45.96 -25.45
CA LYS A 284 -17.98 45.50 -26.83
C LYS A 284 -18.37 46.65 -27.75
N ASP A 285 -19.27 47.52 -27.32
CA ASP A 285 -19.68 48.70 -28.10
C ASP A 285 -18.48 49.62 -28.38
N ARG A 286 -17.57 49.81 -27.43
CA ARG A 286 -16.35 50.60 -27.62
C ARG A 286 -15.39 49.95 -28.61
N LEU A 287 -15.23 48.62 -28.54
CA LEU A 287 -14.45 47.85 -29.51
C LEU A 287 -15.03 47.98 -30.92
N ASP A 288 -16.35 47.91 -31.07
CA ASP A 288 -17.04 48.03 -32.35
C ASP A 288 -16.96 49.44 -32.95
N ASN A 289 -16.82 50.46 -32.10
CA ASN A 289 -16.56 51.85 -32.50
C ASN A 289 -15.08 52.17 -32.74
N GLY A 290 -14.20 51.16 -32.75
CA GLY A 290 -12.80 51.30 -33.19
C GLY A 290 -11.78 51.62 -32.10
N GLU A 291 -12.15 51.51 -30.81
CA GLU A 291 -11.16 51.59 -29.74
C GLU A 291 -10.21 50.39 -29.72
N LYS A 292 -8.96 50.61 -29.29
CA LYS A 292 -7.94 49.56 -29.30
C LYS A 292 -8.18 48.53 -28.20
N PHE A 293 -8.21 47.25 -28.58
CA PHE A 293 -8.42 46.13 -27.68
C PHE A 293 -7.45 46.11 -26.50
N ASP A 294 -6.15 46.32 -26.74
CA ASP A 294 -5.13 46.28 -25.71
C ASP A 294 -5.24 47.43 -24.69
N ALA A 295 -5.81 48.56 -25.10
CA ALA A 295 -6.11 49.66 -24.19
C ALA A 295 -7.29 49.30 -23.27
N LEU A 296 -8.37 48.76 -23.84
CA LEU A 296 -9.53 48.32 -23.07
C LEU A 296 -9.20 47.12 -22.16
N ALA A 297 -8.36 46.20 -22.60
CA ALA A 297 -7.88 45.09 -21.78
C ALA A 297 -7.08 45.57 -20.57
N ARG A 298 -6.14 46.52 -20.75
CA ARG A 298 -5.41 47.14 -19.63
C ARG A 298 -6.31 47.89 -18.67
N GLN A 299 -7.39 48.50 -19.18
CA GLN A 299 -8.31 49.30 -18.39
C GLN A 299 -9.33 48.45 -17.61
N PHE A 300 -9.81 47.35 -18.21
CA PHE A 300 -11.00 46.65 -17.72
C PHE A 300 -10.81 45.15 -17.45
N SER A 301 -9.77 44.48 -17.97
CA SER A 301 -9.63 43.04 -17.73
C SER A 301 -9.23 42.77 -16.28
N GLU A 302 -9.92 41.84 -15.63
CA GLU A 302 -9.78 41.53 -14.20
C GLU A 302 -8.94 40.25 -13.97
N ASP A 303 -7.96 39.99 -14.84
CA ASP A 303 -7.08 38.82 -14.82
C ASP A 303 -5.59 39.18 -14.97
N GLY A 304 -4.70 38.18 -14.96
CA GLY A 304 -3.26 38.38 -15.07
C GLY A 304 -2.80 38.89 -16.45
N SER A 305 -3.62 38.75 -17.50
CA SER A 305 -3.27 39.19 -18.86
C SER A 305 -3.50 40.70 -19.09
N ALA A 306 -4.24 41.37 -18.21
CA ALA A 306 -4.64 42.78 -18.34
C ALA A 306 -3.46 43.71 -18.69
N ALA A 307 -2.37 43.64 -17.92
CA ALA A 307 -1.18 44.49 -18.10
C ALA A 307 -0.55 44.35 -19.51
N ASN A 308 -0.67 43.17 -20.10
CA ASN A 308 -0.14 42.83 -21.43
C ASN A 308 -1.19 43.00 -22.52
N GLY A 309 -2.22 43.83 -22.31
CA GLY A 309 -3.25 44.07 -23.31
C GLY A 309 -4.16 42.86 -23.55
N GLY A 310 -4.29 41.98 -22.56
CA GLY A 310 -5.16 40.81 -22.60
C GLY A 310 -4.53 39.57 -23.23
N GLU A 311 -3.23 39.58 -23.57
CA GLU A 311 -2.60 38.47 -24.29
C GLU A 311 -2.52 37.17 -23.46
N LEU A 312 -2.97 36.08 -24.09
CA LEU A 312 -2.89 34.71 -23.56
C LEU A 312 -1.73 33.91 -24.18
N ASN A 313 -0.93 34.52 -25.06
CA ASN A 313 0.08 33.87 -25.89
C ASN A 313 -0.51 32.73 -26.74
N TRP A 314 0.28 31.70 -27.05
CA TRP A 314 -0.15 30.51 -27.78
C TRP A 314 -0.86 29.54 -26.84
N VAL A 315 -2.12 29.24 -27.16
CA VAL A 315 -3.01 28.40 -26.36
C VAL A 315 -3.20 27.05 -27.06
N ASN A 316 -3.03 25.94 -26.34
CA ASN A 316 -3.31 24.59 -26.84
C ASN A 316 -4.80 24.22 -26.61
N PRO A 317 -5.35 23.27 -27.38
CA PRO A 317 -6.67 22.69 -27.09
C PRO A 317 -6.69 22.12 -25.66
N GLY A 318 -7.71 22.50 -24.88
CA GLY A 318 -7.83 22.13 -23.47
C GLY A 318 -7.15 23.07 -22.46
N ASP A 319 -6.34 24.04 -22.88
CA ASP A 319 -5.75 25.04 -21.97
C ASP A 319 -6.80 26.06 -21.48
N THR A 320 -7.96 26.14 -22.14
CA THR A 320 -9.08 27.04 -21.77
C THR A 320 -10.34 26.26 -21.45
N VAL A 321 -11.26 26.88 -20.70
CA VAL A 321 -12.55 26.25 -20.36
C VAL A 321 -13.42 26.04 -21.59
N PRO A 322 -14.27 24.99 -21.63
CA PRO A 322 -14.98 24.58 -22.84
C PRO A 322 -15.78 25.67 -23.55
N GLN A 323 -16.43 26.57 -22.79
CA GLN A 323 -17.21 27.68 -23.36
C GLN A 323 -16.32 28.73 -24.02
N PHE A 324 -15.17 29.03 -23.42
CA PHE A 324 -14.17 29.94 -23.98
C PHE A 324 -13.57 29.35 -25.25
N GLU A 325 -13.16 28.08 -25.18
CA GLU A 325 -12.54 27.38 -26.31
C GLU A 325 -13.49 27.29 -27.51
N LYS A 326 -14.77 26.95 -27.27
CA LYS A 326 -15.80 26.90 -28.30
C LYS A 326 -15.98 28.25 -29.00
N ALA A 327 -16.03 29.34 -28.24
CA ALA A 327 -16.17 30.68 -28.79
C ALA A 327 -14.92 31.10 -29.57
N MET A 328 -13.72 30.88 -29.02
CA MET A 328 -12.44 31.16 -29.67
C MET A 328 -12.29 30.41 -31.00
N ASN A 329 -12.64 29.12 -31.02
CA ASN A 329 -12.51 28.27 -32.20
C ASN A 329 -13.46 28.69 -33.34
N ALA A 330 -14.59 29.33 -33.02
CA ALA A 330 -15.55 29.84 -34.00
C ALA A 330 -15.10 31.15 -34.67
N LEU A 331 -14.15 31.90 -34.08
CA LEU A 331 -13.65 33.16 -34.61
C LEU A 331 -12.62 32.97 -35.72
N LYS A 332 -12.66 33.84 -36.73
CA LYS A 332 -11.58 34.00 -37.72
C LYS A 332 -10.42 34.81 -37.12
N GLU A 333 -9.29 34.78 -37.81
CA GLU A 333 -8.14 35.59 -37.46
C GLU A 333 -8.50 37.09 -37.45
N ASN A 334 -8.09 37.79 -36.40
CA ASN A 334 -8.41 39.16 -36.03
C ASN A 334 -9.88 39.45 -35.67
N GLU A 335 -10.77 38.45 -35.67
CA GLU A 335 -12.17 38.62 -35.29
C GLU A 335 -12.35 38.71 -33.76
N ILE A 336 -13.26 39.57 -33.33
CA ILE A 336 -13.61 39.81 -31.92
C ILE A 336 -14.96 39.14 -31.62
N SER A 337 -15.04 38.35 -30.56
CA SER A 337 -16.27 37.66 -30.15
C SER A 337 -17.34 38.61 -29.61
N ALA A 338 -18.59 38.14 -29.63
CA ALA A 338 -19.59 38.60 -28.68
C ALA A 338 -19.16 38.27 -27.23
N PRO A 339 -19.75 38.91 -26.20
CA PRO A 339 -19.52 38.53 -24.81
C PRO A 339 -19.82 37.04 -24.56
N VAL A 340 -18.84 36.32 -24.02
CA VAL A 340 -18.87 34.88 -23.75
C VAL A 340 -18.88 34.66 -22.25
N GLN A 341 -19.89 33.95 -21.75
CA GLN A 341 -19.95 33.58 -20.34
C GLN A 341 -19.17 32.29 -20.07
N THR A 342 -18.34 32.32 -19.02
CA THR A 342 -17.66 31.14 -18.49
C THR A 342 -17.84 31.09 -16.97
N GLN A 343 -17.31 30.04 -16.32
CA GLN A 343 -17.27 29.96 -14.85
C GLN A 343 -16.44 31.07 -14.19
N PHE A 344 -15.60 31.79 -14.94
CA PHE A 344 -14.76 32.89 -14.43
C PHE A 344 -15.39 34.27 -14.63
N GLY A 345 -16.51 34.37 -15.34
CA GLY A 345 -17.19 35.62 -15.65
C GLY A 345 -17.48 35.80 -17.14
N TRP A 346 -17.55 37.05 -17.58
CA TRP A 346 -17.77 37.41 -18.99
C TRP A 346 -16.45 37.71 -19.67
N HIS A 347 -16.30 37.25 -20.91
CA HIS A 347 -15.11 37.45 -21.72
C HIS A 347 -15.45 38.04 -23.09
N ILE A 348 -14.62 38.94 -23.60
CA ILE A 348 -14.51 39.20 -25.05
C ILE A 348 -13.18 38.64 -25.51
N ILE A 349 -13.18 37.88 -26.60
CA ILE A 349 -12.03 37.12 -27.10
C ILE A 349 -11.67 37.65 -28.48
N GLN A 350 -10.38 37.81 -28.76
CA GLN A 350 -9.88 38.06 -30.10
C GLN A 350 -8.80 37.04 -30.46
N VAL A 351 -8.97 36.37 -31.61
CA VAL A 351 -7.95 35.48 -32.17
C VAL A 351 -6.99 36.33 -32.99
N LEU A 352 -5.69 36.24 -32.69
CA LEU A 352 -4.64 36.99 -33.37
C LEU A 352 -4.00 36.17 -34.48
N GLU A 353 -3.74 34.88 -34.23
CA GLU A 353 -3.02 34.01 -35.15
C GLU A 353 -3.37 32.54 -34.87
N ARG A 354 -3.23 31.65 -35.86
CA ARG A 354 -3.30 30.20 -35.68
C ARG A 354 -2.10 29.52 -36.32
N ARG A 355 -1.53 28.52 -35.65
CA ARG A 355 -0.44 27.69 -36.19
C ARG A 355 -0.64 26.22 -35.88
N GLY A 356 -0.17 25.35 -36.77
CA GLY A 356 0.07 23.94 -36.44
C GLY A 356 1.47 23.78 -35.88
N GLN A 357 1.61 23.35 -34.62
CA GLN A 357 2.90 22.99 -34.04
C GLN A 357 3.04 21.47 -33.99
N ASP A 358 4.12 20.95 -34.59
CA ASP A 358 4.48 19.55 -34.48
C ASP A 358 4.97 19.26 -33.05
N MET A 359 4.18 18.52 -32.29
CA MET A 359 4.48 18.11 -30.91
C MET A 359 4.94 16.65 -30.82
N THR A 360 5.26 16.01 -31.94
CA THR A 360 5.60 14.58 -32.00
C THR A 360 6.85 14.27 -31.18
N LYS A 361 7.85 15.16 -31.21
CA LYS A 361 9.10 14.96 -30.46
C LYS A 361 8.89 15.11 -28.96
N GLU A 362 8.15 16.13 -28.53
CA GLU A 362 7.85 16.40 -27.13
C GLU A 362 6.97 15.31 -26.52
N ALA A 363 5.96 14.83 -27.26
CA ALA A 363 5.12 13.72 -26.84
C ALA A 363 5.94 12.41 -26.71
N ALA A 364 6.82 12.13 -27.67
CA ALA A 364 7.73 10.98 -27.61
C ALA A 364 8.68 11.07 -26.40
N ARG A 365 9.26 12.25 -26.12
CA ARG A 365 10.10 12.48 -24.95
C ARG A 365 9.34 12.30 -23.64
N LEU A 366 8.11 12.79 -23.55
CA LEU A 366 7.27 12.64 -22.35
C LEU A 366 6.95 11.17 -22.07
N LYS A 367 6.54 10.43 -23.11
CA LYS A 367 6.29 8.99 -23.02
C LYS A 367 7.55 8.23 -22.62
N ALA A 368 8.68 8.51 -23.26
CA ALA A 368 9.98 7.94 -22.91
C ALA A 368 10.33 8.19 -21.44
N ARG A 369 10.15 9.43 -20.95
CA ARG A 369 10.41 9.78 -19.55
C ARG A 369 9.51 9.00 -18.59
N GLN A 370 8.22 8.84 -18.91
CA GLN A 370 7.29 8.05 -18.09
C GLN A 370 7.69 6.57 -18.04
N GLU A 371 8.05 5.97 -19.17
CA GLU A 371 8.47 4.57 -19.25
C GLU A 371 9.79 4.31 -18.51
N ILE A 372 10.79 5.20 -18.66
CA ILE A 372 12.05 5.12 -17.91
C ILE A 372 11.79 5.27 -16.42
N ARG A 373 10.95 6.25 -16.02
CA ARG A 373 10.61 6.48 -14.61
C ARG A 373 9.93 5.25 -14.01
N ALA A 374 8.96 4.66 -14.71
CA ALA A 374 8.27 3.45 -14.26
C ALA A 374 9.25 2.30 -14.04
N ARG A 375 10.14 2.04 -15.01
CA ARG A 375 11.16 0.99 -14.89
C ARG A 375 12.10 1.20 -13.70
N LYS A 376 12.64 2.42 -13.55
CA LYS A 376 13.53 2.76 -12.42
C LYS A 376 12.80 2.67 -11.08
N ALA A 377 11.53 3.07 -11.03
CA ALA A 377 10.70 2.95 -9.84
C ALA A 377 10.43 1.50 -9.44
N ASP A 378 10.16 0.62 -10.41
CA ASP A 378 9.99 -0.80 -10.15
C ASP A 378 11.28 -1.45 -9.62
N GLU A 379 12.43 -1.16 -10.23
CA GLU A 379 13.74 -1.65 -9.75
C GLU A 379 14.04 -1.15 -8.33
N ALA A 380 13.91 0.15 -8.09
CA ALA A 380 14.14 0.75 -6.78
C ALA A 380 13.15 0.23 -5.72
N TYR A 381 11.91 -0.09 -6.09
CA TYR A 381 10.93 -0.68 -5.19
C TYR A 381 11.36 -2.09 -4.76
N GLN A 382 11.84 -2.93 -5.68
CA GLN A 382 12.32 -4.26 -5.36
C GLN A 382 13.53 -4.24 -4.41
N ASP A 383 14.48 -3.33 -4.64
CA ASP A 383 15.64 -3.18 -3.76
C ASP A 383 15.22 -2.68 -2.36
N TRP A 384 14.30 -1.70 -2.30
CA TRP A 384 13.79 -1.20 -1.03
C TRP A 384 13.03 -2.27 -0.22
N ILE A 385 12.22 -3.12 -0.86
CA ILE A 385 11.56 -4.25 -0.19
C ILE A 385 12.59 -5.25 0.35
N ARG A 386 13.68 -5.49 -0.38
CA ARG A 386 14.78 -6.35 0.08
C ARG A 386 15.44 -5.76 1.33
N GLU A 387 15.78 -4.46 1.32
CA GLU A 387 16.34 -3.77 2.49
C GLU A 387 15.40 -3.75 3.69
N LEU A 388 14.09 -3.59 3.46
CA LEU A 388 13.09 -3.62 4.52
C LEU A 388 13.00 -5.01 5.16
N ARG A 389 13.11 -6.05 4.34
CA ARG A 389 13.14 -7.45 4.77
C ARG A 389 14.40 -7.78 5.56
N ASP A 390 15.57 -7.35 5.09
CA ASP A 390 16.83 -7.60 5.78
C ASP A 390 16.84 -6.97 7.18
N ARG A 391 16.21 -5.80 7.35
CA ARG A 391 16.08 -5.14 8.67
C ARG A 391 15.17 -5.88 9.66
N ALA A 392 14.24 -6.70 9.18
CA ALA A 392 13.22 -7.34 10.01
C ALA A 392 13.67 -8.62 10.71
N TYR A 393 14.85 -9.15 10.35
CA TYR A 393 15.35 -10.39 10.90
C TYR A 393 16.45 -10.12 11.92
N LEU A 394 16.27 -10.67 13.14
CA LEU A 394 17.20 -10.48 14.24
C LEU A 394 18.65 -10.76 13.83
N ALA A 395 18.93 -11.85 13.09
CA ALA A 395 20.29 -12.21 12.69
C ALA A 395 20.97 -11.19 11.75
N GLN A 396 20.18 -10.34 11.10
CA GLN A 396 20.60 -9.35 10.09
C GLN A 396 20.66 -7.92 10.66
N GLN A 397 20.21 -7.73 11.91
CA GLN A 397 20.21 -6.43 12.58
C GLN A 397 21.44 -6.28 13.49
N ALA A 398 22.23 -5.23 13.28
CA ALA A 398 23.30 -4.91 14.22
C ALA A 398 22.71 -4.35 15.53
N LEU A 399 23.10 -4.92 16.66
CA LEU A 399 22.68 -4.48 17.99
C LEU A 399 23.92 -4.26 18.87
N PRO A 400 23.97 -3.17 19.66
CA PRO A 400 25.07 -2.91 20.60
C PRO A 400 24.96 -3.79 21.86
N ALA A 401 24.65 -5.08 21.67
CA ALA A 401 24.47 -6.08 22.72
C ALA A 401 24.92 -7.45 22.21
N LYS A 402 25.35 -8.33 23.12
CA LYS A 402 25.52 -9.75 22.82
C LYS A 402 24.14 -10.40 22.84
N ILE A 403 23.78 -11.11 21.77
CA ILE A 403 22.46 -11.75 21.64
C ILE A 403 22.66 -13.26 21.60
N ILE A 404 22.10 -13.94 22.59
CA ILE A 404 22.15 -15.41 22.71
C ILE A 404 20.73 -15.94 22.57
N VAL A 405 20.50 -16.73 21.52
CA VAL A 405 19.23 -17.43 21.33
C VAL A 405 19.26 -18.76 22.09
N ILE A 406 18.39 -18.92 23.07
CA ILE A 406 18.28 -20.17 23.85
C ILE A 406 17.23 -21.06 23.17
N GLY A 407 17.67 -22.13 22.50
CA GLY A 407 16.76 -23.00 21.75
C GLY A 407 17.44 -24.08 20.93
N ASP A 408 16.68 -24.79 20.11
CA ASP A 408 17.19 -25.86 19.27
C ASP A 408 17.86 -25.32 18.00
N GLN A 409 19.17 -25.51 17.88
CA GLN A 409 19.96 -25.04 16.75
C GLN A 409 19.55 -25.68 15.42
N TYR A 410 19.16 -26.95 15.43
CA TYR A 410 18.73 -27.68 14.25
C TYR A 410 17.33 -27.23 13.82
N ALA A 411 16.46 -26.95 14.79
CA ALA A 411 15.15 -26.37 14.49
C ALA A 411 15.28 -24.97 13.87
N LEU A 412 16.20 -24.14 14.38
CA LEU A 412 16.49 -22.82 13.83
C LEU A 412 17.09 -22.90 12.42
N GLN A 413 18.09 -23.77 12.20
CA GLN A 413 18.67 -24.00 10.88
C GLN A 413 17.64 -24.51 9.86
N LYS A 414 16.83 -25.50 10.24
CA LYS A 414 15.75 -26.01 9.39
C LYS A 414 14.73 -24.93 9.08
N ARG A 415 14.41 -24.06 10.06
CA ARG A 415 13.52 -22.92 9.82
C ARG A 415 14.14 -21.91 8.86
N ALA A 416 15.40 -21.55 9.04
CA ALA A 416 16.11 -20.63 8.15
C ALA A 416 16.18 -21.17 6.71
N GLN A 417 16.40 -22.48 6.53
CA GLN A 417 16.36 -23.13 5.22
C GLN A 417 14.97 -23.04 4.56
N ILE A 418 13.90 -23.31 5.31
CA ILE A 418 12.51 -23.17 4.80
C ILE A 418 12.22 -21.73 4.38
N LEU A 419 12.72 -20.75 5.14
CA LEU A 419 12.55 -19.32 4.85
C LEU A 419 13.57 -18.77 3.84
N ASN A 420 14.51 -19.60 3.36
CA ASN A 420 15.63 -19.20 2.50
C ASN A 420 16.44 -18.01 3.06
N LEU A 421 16.69 -18.01 4.37
CA LEU A 421 17.47 -16.97 5.05
C LEU A 421 18.87 -17.48 5.39
N PRO A 422 19.90 -16.64 5.23
CA PRO A 422 21.23 -16.98 5.71
C PRO A 422 21.23 -16.99 7.24
N LEU A 423 21.48 -18.16 7.82
CA LEU A 423 21.70 -18.31 9.25
C LEU A 423 23.02 -19.05 9.45
N ASN A 424 24.00 -18.35 10.01
CA ASN A 424 25.22 -18.95 10.50
C ASN A 424 25.14 -19.03 12.03
N ILE A 425 25.43 -20.20 12.60
CA ILE A 425 25.49 -20.34 14.05
C ILE A 425 26.93 -20.09 14.49
N CYS A 426 27.13 -18.98 15.20
CA CYS A 426 28.44 -18.51 15.61
C CYS A 426 28.77 -18.99 17.03
N ALA A 427 30.04 -19.28 17.28
CA ALA A 427 30.55 -19.62 18.61
C ALA A 427 31.05 -18.39 19.39
N ASP A 428 31.28 -17.27 18.70
CA ASP A 428 31.96 -16.10 19.27
C ASP A 428 31.03 -15.21 20.10
N GLU A 429 31.50 -14.79 21.28
CA GLU A 429 30.80 -13.85 22.18
C GLU A 429 31.03 -12.39 21.79
N VAL A 430 30.86 -12.05 20.51
CA VAL A 430 30.96 -10.67 20.02
C VAL A 430 29.59 -9.98 20.07
N PRO A 431 29.55 -8.64 20.19
CA PRO A 431 28.32 -7.89 19.96
C PRO A 431 27.70 -8.28 18.63
N HIS A 432 26.37 -8.34 18.58
CA HIS A 432 25.65 -8.83 17.42
C HIS A 432 25.78 -7.85 16.24
N ILE A 433 26.58 -8.22 15.23
CA ILE A 433 26.94 -7.33 14.10
C ILE A 433 25.96 -7.39 12.94
N GLY A 434 24.88 -8.20 13.01
CA GLY A 434 23.84 -8.24 11.97
C GLY A 434 24.28 -8.86 10.64
N ASN A 435 25.30 -9.73 10.63
CA ASN A 435 25.82 -10.35 9.41
C ASN A 435 25.17 -11.71 9.08
N GLY A 436 24.02 -12.03 9.69
CA GLY A 436 23.37 -13.34 9.61
C GLY A 436 23.90 -14.39 10.59
N GLY A 437 24.88 -14.02 11.44
CA GLY A 437 25.35 -14.86 12.54
C GLY A 437 24.44 -14.77 13.77
N LEU A 438 24.11 -15.90 14.41
CA LEU A 438 23.48 -15.93 15.74
C LEU A 438 24.23 -16.87 16.66
N GLN A 439 24.46 -16.43 17.90
CA GLN A 439 24.90 -17.32 18.96
C GLN A 439 23.68 -18.10 19.48
N VAL A 440 23.80 -19.43 19.54
CA VAL A 440 22.71 -20.31 20.00
C VAL A 440 23.18 -21.13 21.20
N LEU A 441 22.53 -20.95 22.34
CA LEU A 441 22.66 -21.86 23.47
C LEU A 441 21.73 -23.05 23.23
N HIS A 442 22.31 -24.14 22.76
CA HIS A 442 21.55 -25.28 22.27
C HIS A 442 20.79 -26.00 23.38
N HIS A 443 19.46 -26.03 23.25
CA HIS A 443 18.56 -26.95 23.93
C HIS A 443 17.87 -27.83 22.89
N PRO A 444 18.01 -29.16 22.92
CA PRO A 444 17.37 -30.02 21.94
C PRO A 444 15.87 -30.14 22.19
N LEU A 445 15.09 -30.17 21.10
CA LEU A 445 13.70 -30.61 21.11
C LEU A 445 13.62 -32.11 21.43
N ALA A 446 12.52 -32.55 22.04
CA ALA A 446 12.25 -33.97 22.23
C ALA A 446 11.92 -34.65 20.89
N GLU A 447 11.19 -33.95 20.03
CA GLU A 447 10.84 -34.39 18.68
C GLU A 447 11.00 -33.26 17.65
N PRO A 448 11.33 -33.58 16.39
CA PRO A 448 11.48 -32.56 15.35
C PRO A 448 10.25 -31.65 15.23
N ALA A 449 10.46 -30.34 15.35
CA ALA A 449 9.37 -29.38 15.17
C ALA A 449 8.91 -29.31 13.70
N VAL A 450 7.59 -29.21 13.51
CA VAL A 450 6.94 -28.93 12.23
C VAL A 450 6.21 -27.60 12.36
N ALA A 451 6.57 -26.62 11.51
CA ALA A 451 6.01 -25.27 11.60
C ALA A 451 4.48 -25.28 11.50
N GLY A 452 3.79 -24.67 12.47
CA GLY A 452 2.33 -24.61 12.54
C GLY A 452 1.64 -25.85 13.11
N LYS A 453 2.38 -26.89 13.52
CA LYS A 453 1.82 -28.05 14.23
C LYS A 453 2.35 -28.08 15.67
N LEU A 454 1.44 -27.92 16.63
CA LEU A 454 1.75 -28.05 18.05
C LEU A 454 2.10 -29.51 18.38
N ASN A 455 3.09 -29.72 19.24
CA ASN A 455 3.50 -31.05 19.71
C ASN A 455 3.73 -31.03 21.22
N VAL A 456 2.90 -31.75 21.96
CA VAL A 456 2.95 -31.87 23.43
C VAL A 456 4.27 -32.43 23.93
N ASN A 457 4.95 -33.27 23.14
CA ASN A 457 6.23 -33.86 23.52
C ASN A 457 7.35 -32.79 23.60
N ASN A 458 7.17 -31.65 22.93
CA ASN A 458 8.09 -30.52 22.99
C ASN A 458 7.77 -29.49 24.08
N SER A 459 6.75 -29.71 24.91
CA SER A 459 6.35 -28.76 25.95
C SER A 459 7.43 -28.57 27.02
N ALA A 460 8.12 -29.66 27.41
CA ALA A 460 9.25 -29.59 28.35
C ALA A 460 10.43 -28.77 27.79
N TYR A 461 10.69 -28.85 26.48
CA TYR A 461 11.71 -28.03 25.83
C TYR A 461 11.44 -26.54 26.02
N VAL A 462 10.20 -26.08 25.83
CA VAL A 462 9.83 -24.66 25.99
C VAL A 462 10.08 -24.18 27.41
N LEU A 463 9.74 -24.98 28.42
CA LEU A 463 9.98 -24.61 29.82
C LEU A 463 11.47 -24.66 30.19
N ASN A 464 12.23 -25.59 29.61
CA ASN A 464 13.68 -25.67 29.81
C ASN A 464 14.39 -24.43 29.28
N THR A 465 14.03 -23.93 28.09
CA THR A 465 14.64 -22.69 27.55
C THR A 465 14.33 -21.48 28.42
N LEU A 466 13.08 -21.33 28.89
CA LEU A 466 12.69 -20.28 29.84
C LEU A 466 13.45 -20.41 31.17
N THR A 467 13.61 -21.64 31.67
CA THR A 467 14.34 -21.91 32.92
C THR A 467 15.80 -21.52 32.80
N THR A 468 16.47 -21.89 31.69
CA THR A 468 17.86 -21.53 31.43
C THR A 468 18.03 -20.02 31.32
N ALA A 469 17.16 -19.34 30.59
CA ALA A 469 17.19 -17.88 30.46
C ALA A 469 17.08 -17.18 31.82
N THR A 470 16.11 -17.62 32.63
CA THR A 470 15.83 -17.06 33.96
C THR A 470 17.01 -17.27 34.91
N LYS A 471 17.51 -18.51 35.01
CA LYS A 471 18.65 -18.84 35.87
C LYS A 471 19.93 -18.13 35.40
N GLY A 472 20.12 -18.00 34.09
CA GLY A 472 21.23 -17.24 33.53
C GLY A 472 21.18 -15.77 33.96
N CYS A 473 20.00 -15.14 33.94
CA CYS A 473 19.84 -13.78 34.45
C CYS A 473 20.08 -13.70 35.98
N MET A 474 19.49 -14.63 36.76
CA MET A 474 19.66 -14.65 38.22
C MET A 474 21.12 -14.85 38.65
N ASN A 475 21.89 -15.60 37.88
CA ASN A 475 23.29 -15.88 38.16
C ASN A 475 24.26 -14.84 37.57
N GLY A 476 23.75 -13.78 36.92
CA GLY A 476 24.56 -12.74 36.29
C GLY A 476 25.28 -13.17 35.00
N LEU A 477 24.86 -14.28 34.39
CA LEU A 477 25.36 -14.71 33.08
C LEU A 477 24.74 -13.89 31.94
N PHE A 478 23.48 -13.46 32.12
CA PHE A 478 22.76 -12.61 31.16
C PHE A 478 22.29 -11.33 31.87
N ASP A 479 22.39 -10.18 31.20
CA ASP A 479 21.91 -8.90 31.75
C ASP A 479 20.37 -8.80 31.72
N ALA A 480 19.75 -9.44 30.72
CA ALA A 480 18.30 -9.41 30.50
C ALA A 480 17.84 -10.60 29.65
N MET A 481 16.55 -10.87 29.67
CA MET A 481 15.90 -11.82 28.75
C MET A 481 14.73 -11.20 28.00
N VAL A 482 14.58 -11.61 26.74
CA VAL A 482 13.43 -11.27 25.88
C VAL A 482 12.73 -12.57 25.52
N THR A 483 11.43 -12.68 25.80
CA THR A 483 10.66 -13.89 25.48
C THR A 483 9.86 -13.73 24.22
N ALA A 484 10.06 -14.62 23.24
CA ALA A 484 9.14 -14.80 22.12
C ALA A 484 7.81 -15.44 22.58
N PRO A 485 6.75 -15.42 21.74
CA PRO A 485 5.47 -16.05 22.09
C PRO A 485 5.58 -17.56 22.39
N VAL A 486 4.82 -18.02 23.38
CA VAL A 486 4.61 -19.45 23.68
C VAL A 486 3.13 -19.79 23.70
N HIS A 487 2.81 -21.05 23.42
CA HIS A 487 1.43 -21.51 23.40
C HIS A 487 1.07 -22.21 24.71
N LYS A 488 0.18 -21.61 25.52
CA LYS A 488 -0.20 -22.16 26.84
C LYS A 488 -0.92 -23.51 26.75
N GLY A 489 -1.78 -23.68 25.74
CA GLY A 489 -2.61 -24.90 25.58
C GLY A 489 -1.76 -26.18 25.48
N VAL A 490 -0.88 -26.28 24.47
CA VAL A 490 0.02 -27.43 24.29
C VAL A 490 0.89 -27.78 25.52
N ILE A 491 1.25 -26.79 26.35
CA ILE A 491 2.00 -27.06 27.59
C ILE A 491 1.10 -27.74 28.63
N ASN A 492 -0.13 -27.26 28.80
CA ASN A 492 -1.11 -27.89 29.69
C ASN A 492 -1.58 -29.26 29.16
N ASP A 493 -1.72 -29.41 27.84
CA ASP A 493 -2.05 -30.70 27.21
C ASP A 493 -0.97 -31.77 27.43
N ALA A 494 0.27 -31.34 27.74
CA ALA A 494 1.36 -32.21 28.16
C ALA A 494 1.31 -32.59 29.66
N ASN A 495 0.21 -32.26 30.36
CA ASN A 495 0.03 -32.39 31.81
C ASN A 495 1.06 -31.59 32.63
N ILE A 496 1.52 -30.46 32.10
CA ILE A 496 2.39 -29.52 32.82
C ILE A 496 1.58 -28.28 33.14
N ASN A 497 1.35 -28.00 34.43
CA ASN A 497 0.62 -26.81 34.86
C ASN A 497 1.38 -25.55 34.44
N PHE A 498 0.82 -24.80 33.48
CA PHE A 498 1.42 -23.56 33.00
C PHE A 498 0.34 -22.50 32.79
N THR A 499 0.31 -21.52 33.68
CA THR A 499 -0.63 -20.41 33.68
C THR A 499 -0.18 -19.27 32.75
N GLY A 500 1.13 -19.07 32.61
CA GLY A 500 1.72 -18.08 31.71
C GLY A 500 3.19 -17.78 32.01
N HIS A 501 3.81 -16.97 31.14
CA HIS A 501 5.20 -16.55 31.32
C HIS A 501 5.43 -15.84 32.65
N THR A 502 4.57 -14.89 32.99
CA THR A 502 4.77 -14.02 34.14
C THR A 502 4.75 -14.82 35.45
N GLU A 503 3.79 -15.73 35.56
CA GLU A 503 3.60 -16.59 36.72
C GLU A 503 4.74 -17.62 36.85
N PHE A 504 5.13 -18.25 35.75
CA PHE A 504 6.24 -19.20 35.73
C PHE A 504 7.57 -18.57 36.16
N LEU A 505 7.86 -17.36 35.67
CA LEU A 505 9.07 -16.62 36.04
C LEU A 505 9.03 -16.13 37.50
N ALA A 506 7.86 -15.70 37.99
CA ALA A 506 7.69 -15.31 39.38
C ALA A 506 7.95 -16.48 40.33
N GLU A 507 7.41 -17.66 40.03
CA GLU A 507 7.67 -18.88 40.80
C GLU A 507 9.16 -19.25 40.79
N LEU A 508 9.79 -19.28 39.61
CA LEU A 508 11.18 -19.68 39.47
C LEU A 508 12.17 -18.72 40.17
N THR A 509 11.81 -17.44 40.27
CA THR A 509 12.61 -16.41 40.95
C THR A 509 12.26 -16.25 42.44
N GLY A 510 11.24 -16.96 42.93
CA GLY A 510 10.73 -16.78 44.30
C GLY A 510 10.11 -15.39 44.52
N THR A 511 9.60 -14.75 43.47
CA THR A 511 9.01 -13.41 43.53
C THR A 511 7.52 -13.52 43.88
N PRO A 512 7.07 -13.01 45.05
CA PRO A 512 5.69 -13.21 45.50
C PRO A 512 4.67 -12.38 44.71
N GLN A 513 5.06 -11.21 44.22
CA GLN A 513 4.19 -10.32 43.43
C GLN A 513 5.00 -9.64 42.33
N VAL A 514 4.41 -9.61 41.14
CA VAL A 514 4.95 -8.95 39.95
C VAL A 514 3.92 -7.97 39.42
N VAL A 515 4.37 -6.93 38.74
CA VAL A 515 3.50 -5.93 38.12
C VAL A 515 3.70 -5.96 36.62
N MET A 516 2.62 -6.18 35.88
CA MET A 516 2.66 -6.08 34.42
C MET A 516 2.61 -4.61 34.02
N MET A 517 3.53 -4.20 33.16
CA MET A 517 3.52 -2.89 32.53
C MET A 517 3.65 -3.03 31.02
N LEU A 518 2.73 -2.43 30.28
CA LEU A 518 2.88 -2.28 28.84
C LEU A 518 3.49 -0.91 28.54
N VAL A 519 4.42 -0.90 27.59
CA VAL A 519 5.04 0.32 27.07
C VAL A 519 4.78 0.39 25.58
N GLY A 520 4.37 1.56 25.08
CA GLY A 520 4.12 1.76 23.65
C GLY A 520 4.06 3.25 23.28
N GLY A 521 4.10 3.54 21.98
CA GLY A 521 4.15 4.90 21.45
C GLY A 521 5.60 5.41 21.32
N GLN A 522 5.78 6.53 20.61
CA GLN A 522 7.09 7.09 20.30
C GLN A 522 7.21 8.58 20.65
N GLY A 523 8.43 9.01 20.97
CA GLY A 523 8.73 10.40 21.33
C GLY A 523 7.84 10.91 22.46
N GLU A 524 7.17 12.04 22.25
CA GLU A 524 6.26 12.66 23.24
C GLU A 524 4.95 11.89 23.47
N SER A 525 4.67 10.85 22.69
CA SER A 525 3.48 9.99 22.84
C SER A 525 3.76 8.67 23.55
N MET A 526 4.99 8.47 24.06
CA MET A 526 5.36 7.26 24.80
C MET A 526 4.51 7.13 26.07
N LEU A 527 3.88 5.98 26.22
CA LEU A 527 3.01 5.62 27.33
C LEU A 527 3.57 4.39 28.04
N ARG A 528 3.64 4.46 29.38
CA ARG A 528 3.89 3.31 30.26
C ARG A 528 2.67 3.09 31.12
N VAL A 529 1.98 1.97 30.94
CA VAL A 529 0.75 1.64 31.65
C VAL A 529 0.97 0.36 32.45
N ALA A 530 1.10 0.52 33.75
CA ALA A 530 1.13 -0.56 34.72
C ALA A 530 -0.28 -0.93 35.18
N LEU A 531 -0.47 -2.19 35.55
CA LEU A 531 -1.77 -2.72 35.96
C LEU A 531 -1.71 -3.27 37.38
N ALA A 532 -2.65 -2.87 38.24
CA ALA A 532 -2.80 -3.42 39.58
C ALA A 532 -3.37 -4.86 39.54
N THR A 533 -4.20 -5.15 38.54
CA THR A 533 -4.70 -6.50 38.23
C THR A 533 -4.57 -6.79 36.74
N THR A 534 -4.28 -8.04 36.37
CA THR A 534 -4.04 -8.47 34.99
C THR A 534 -5.21 -9.29 34.44
N HIS A 535 -5.05 -10.60 34.27
CA HIS A 535 -6.04 -11.50 33.66
C HIS A 535 -7.07 -11.95 34.70
N LEU A 536 -7.94 -11.04 35.13
CA LEU A 536 -9.01 -11.30 36.10
C LEU A 536 -10.38 -10.96 35.49
N ALA A 537 -11.43 -11.69 35.86
CA ALA A 537 -12.78 -11.34 35.44
C ALA A 537 -13.22 -10.02 36.09
N LEU A 538 -13.91 -9.17 35.35
CA LEU A 538 -14.23 -7.80 35.81
C LEU A 538 -14.97 -7.76 37.16
N LYS A 539 -15.85 -8.73 37.42
CA LYS A 539 -16.57 -8.87 38.70
C LYS A 539 -15.66 -9.10 39.92
N ASP A 540 -14.48 -9.66 39.71
CA ASP A 540 -13.54 -10.04 40.77
C ASP A 540 -12.49 -8.93 41.02
N VAL A 541 -12.43 -7.92 40.12
CA VAL A 541 -11.49 -6.80 40.22
C VAL A 541 -11.64 -6.01 41.52
N PRO A 542 -12.85 -5.56 41.93
CA PRO A 542 -12.97 -4.74 43.14
C PRO A 542 -12.43 -5.43 44.40
N ALA A 543 -12.72 -6.74 44.55
CA ALA A 543 -12.24 -7.52 45.68
C ALA A 543 -10.71 -7.74 45.67
N ALA A 544 -10.07 -7.71 44.50
CA ALA A 544 -8.63 -7.88 44.36
C ALA A 544 -7.83 -6.60 44.69
N ILE A 545 -8.46 -5.42 44.59
CA ILE A 545 -7.87 -4.14 44.98
C ILE A 545 -7.94 -4.00 46.50
N THR A 546 -6.95 -4.56 47.18
CA THR A 546 -6.76 -4.40 48.63
C THR A 546 -5.65 -3.39 48.91
N GLN A 547 -5.65 -2.79 50.11
CA GLN A 547 -4.61 -1.83 50.49
C GLN A 547 -3.20 -2.45 50.37
N ALA A 548 -3.03 -3.69 50.82
CA ALA A 548 -1.74 -4.40 50.79
C ALA A 548 -1.26 -4.68 49.35
N ASN A 549 -2.16 -5.16 48.48
CA ASN A 549 -1.82 -5.47 47.09
C ASN A 549 -1.48 -4.19 46.32
N LEU A 550 -2.27 -3.14 46.48
CA LEU A 550 -2.07 -1.85 45.82
C LEU A 550 -0.78 -1.17 46.28
N GLU A 551 -0.50 -1.16 47.59
CA GLU A 551 0.74 -0.62 48.12
C GLU A 551 1.96 -1.34 47.53
N THR A 552 1.92 -2.68 47.49
CA THR A 552 3.00 -3.49 46.92
C THR A 552 3.18 -3.20 45.43
N THR A 553 2.09 -3.10 44.66
CA THR A 553 2.11 -2.74 43.24
C THR A 553 2.78 -1.38 43.01
N ILE A 554 2.40 -0.35 43.75
CA ILE A 554 2.96 1.01 43.58
C ILE A 554 4.44 1.02 43.95
N ARG A 555 4.84 0.32 45.01
CA ARG A 555 6.24 0.21 45.41
C ARG A 555 7.10 -0.49 44.36
N ILE A 556 6.60 -1.59 43.78
CA ILE A 556 7.28 -2.28 42.67
C ILE A 556 7.43 -1.36 41.48
N LEU A 557 6.33 -0.71 41.04
CA LEU A 557 6.35 0.20 39.90
C LEU A 557 7.35 1.34 40.10
N HIS A 558 7.29 2.01 41.24
CA HIS A 558 8.20 3.10 41.57
C HIS A 558 9.66 2.64 41.61
N THR A 559 9.94 1.52 42.29
CA THR A 559 11.31 0.98 42.41
C THR A 559 11.89 0.62 41.05
N ASP A 560 11.11 -0.05 40.20
CA ASP A 560 11.60 -0.45 38.89
C ASP A 560 11.72 0.74 37.92
N LEU A 561 10.85 1.75 37.99
CA LEU A 561 11.05 3.00 37.22
C LEU A 561 12.35 3.70 37.61
N MET A 562 12.74 3.66 38.88
CA MET A 562 14.04 4.18 39.31
C MET A 562 15.20 3.31 38.82
N GLN A 563 15.16 2.01 39.12
CA GLN A 563 16.30 1.12 38.93
C GLN A 563 16.50 0.67 37.48
N LYS A 564 15.41 0.38 36.76
CA LYS A 564 15.44 -0.20 35.41
C LYS A 564 15.26 0.86 34.32
N PHE A 565 14.60 1.99 34.62
CA PHE A 565 14.39 3.08 33.66
C PHE A 565 15.20 4.35 33.97
N GLY A 566 15.95 4.39 35.09
CA GLY A 566 16.80 5.51 35.44
C GLY A 566 16.05 6.79 35.86
N ILE A 567 14.74 6.69 36.17
CA ILE A 567 13.90 7.83 36.52
C ILE A 567 14.09 8.14 38.01
N LYS A 568 14.87 9.18 38.33
CA LYS A 568 15.27 9.47 39.72
C LYS A 568 14.12 9.73 40.69
N LYS A 569 13.03 10.34 40.21
CA LYS A 569 11.83 10.64 41.01
C LYS A 569 10.59 10.36 40.14
N PRO A 570 10.14 9.09 40.05
CA PRO A 570 9.04 8.72 39.18
C PRO A 570 7.75 9.42 39.56
N LYS A 571 7.15 10.12 38.61
CA LYS A 571 5.83 10.71 38.73
C LYS A 571 4.76 9.78 38.15
N ILE A 572 3.94 9.20 39.03
CA ILE A 572 2.99 8.15 38.67
C ILE A 572 1.57 8.68 38.80
N PHE A 573 0.80 8.59 37.72
CA PHE A 573 -0.62 8.93 37.71
C PHE A 573 -1.43 7.67 37.99
N VAL A 574 -2.33 7.71 38.98
CA VAL A 574 -3.08 6.54 39.44
C VAL A 574 -4.56 6.72 39.17
N ALA A 575 -5.17 5.77 38.47
CA ALA A 575 -6.61 5.77 38.20
C ALA A 575 -7.40 5.43 39.46
N GLY A 576 -8.62 5.97 39.57
CA GLY A 576 -9.65 5.36 40.43
C GLY A 576 -10.06 3.98 39.89
N LEU A 577 -10.64 3.13 40.71
CA LEU A 577 -11.28 1.90 40.27
C LEU A 577 -12.59 2.20 39.55
N ASN A 578 -13.40 3.07 40.15
CA ASN A 578 -14.74 3.41 39.71
C ASN A 578 -14.73 4.55 38.69
N PRO A 579 -15.75 4.66 37.82
CA PRO A 579 -15.98 5.84 37.00
C PRO A 579 -15.97 7.11 37.85
N HIS A 580 -15.43 8.20 37.31
CA HIS A 580 -15.27 9.46 38.04
C HIS A 580 -14.49 9.34 39.37
N ALA A 581 -13.68 8.27 39.52
CA ALA A 581 -12.98 7.95 40.76
C ALA A 581 -13.92 7.93 41.99
N GLY A 582 -15.08 7.28 41.81
CA GLY A 582 -16.06 7.06 42.87
C GLY A 582 -17.00 8.24 43.13
N GLU A 583 -16.77 9.41 42.50
CA GLU A 583 -17.60 10.62 42.66
C GLU A 583 -17.88 10.92 44.13
N GLY A 584 -16.84 11.05 44.96
CA GLY A 584 -17.00 11.31 46.40
C GLY A 584 -17.72 10.22 47.19
N GLY A 585 -17.78 8.99 46.67
CA GLY A 585 -18.45 7.84 47.30
C GLY A 585 -19.81 7.47 46.67
N TYR A 586 -20.35 8.31 45.77
CA TYR A 586 -21.64 8.05 45.12
C TYR A 586 -21.58 6.90 44.10
N LEU A 587 -20.41 6.64 43.52
CA LEU A 587 -20.18 5.60 42.51
C LEU A 587 -19.22 4.52 43.00
N GLY A 588 -19.25 4.19 44.28
CA GLY A 588 -18.37 3.21 44.91
C GLY A 588 -17.50 3.83 45.99
N MET A 589 -17.06 3.01 46.95
CA MET A 589 -16.34 3.45 48.15
C MET A 589 -14.85 3.08 48.11
N GLU A 590 -14.43 2.31 47.11
CA GLU A 590 -13.07 1.77 47.02
C GLU A 590 -12.00 2.86 46.96
N GLU A 591 -12.28 4.01 46.35
CA GLU A 591 -11.39 5.17 46.39
C GLU A 591 -11.18 5.69 47.82
N ILE A 592 -12.25 5.85 48.58
CA ILE A 592 -12.22 6.42 49.93
C ILE A 592 -11.62 5.41 50.93
N GLU A 593 -12.03 4.16 50.84
CA GLU A 593 -11.70 3.13 51.84
C GLU A 593 -10.37 2.43 51.57
N THR A 594 -9.92 2.40 50.31
CA THR A 594 -8.73 1.63 49.90
C THR A 594 -7.70 2.46 49.14
N ILE A 595 -8.06 3.09 48.03
CA ILE A 595 -7.07 3.68 47.11
C ILE A 595 -6.44 4.95 47.71
N ASN A 596 -7.25 5.95 48.07
CA ASN A 596 -6.76 7.23 48.61
C ASN A 596 -5.92 7.05 49.89
N PRO A 597 -6.31 6.21 50.87
CA PRO A 597 -5.47 5.96 52.04
C PRO A 597 -4.07 5.41 51.69
N VAL A 598 -3.98 4.52 50.69
CA VAL A 598 -2.68 3.98 50.24
C VAL A 598 -1.86 5.08 49.56
N LEU A 599 -2.48 5.89 48.70
CA LEU A 599 -1.80 6.97 48.00
C LEU A 599 -1.29 8.04 48.96
N GLU A 600 -2.10 8.47 49.93
CA GLU A 600 -1.71 9.42 50.97
C GLU A 600 -0.54 8.90 51.80
N LYS A 601 -0.61 7.63 52.23
CA LYS A 601 0.47 6.95 52.97
C LYS A 601 1.78 6.93 52.18
N LEU A 602 1.73 6.66 50.88
CA LEU A 602 2.94 6.60 50.05
C LEU A 602 3.47 8.00 49.70
N CYS A 603 2.58 8.96 49.43
CA CYS A 603 2.96 10.36 49.24
C CYS A 603 3.66 10.94 50.48
N SER A 604 3.21 10.61 51.69
CA SER A 604 3.89 11.02 52.93
C SER A 604 5.28 10.38 53.10
N GLN A 605 5.59 9.33 52.34
CA GLN A 605 6.91 8.69 52.27
C GLN A 605 7.78 9.23 51.12
N GLY A 606 7.31 10.24 50.39
CA GLY A 606 8.06 10.94 49.34
C GLY A 606 7.80 10.44 47.91
N PHE A 607 6.83 9.55 47.71
CA PHE A 607 6.41 9.12 46.36
C PHE A 607 5.67 10.26 45.66
N ASP A 608 5.94 10.48 44.36
CA ASP A 608 5.23 11.48 43.54
C ASP A 608 4.04 10.84 42.84
N LEU A 609 2.94 10.68 43.57
CA LEU A 609 1.72 10.04 43.07
C LEU A 609 0.63 11.10 42.84
N ILE A 610 0.03 11.11 41.66
CA ILE A 610 -1.15 11.93 41.34
C ILE A 610 -2.37 11.02 41.38
N GLY A 611 -3.18 11.18 42.43
CA GLY A 611 -4.06 10.12 42.92
C GLY A 611 -5.52 10.14 42.47
N ALA A 612 -6.10 8.94 42.53
CA ALA A 612 -7.45 8.52 42.11
C ALA A 612 -8.10 9.44 41.07
N LEU A 613 -7.58 9.38 39.84
CA LEU A 613 -8.10 10.16 38.73
C LEU A 613 -9.18 9.38 37.96
N PRO A 614 -10.20 10.06 37.43
CA PRO A 614 -11.10 9.46 36.45
C PRO A 614 -10.28 8.97 35.23
N ALA A 615 -10.39 7.69 34.90
CA ALA A 615 -9.55 7.06 33.88
C ALA A 615 -9.69 7.72 32.49
N ASP A 616 -10.90 8.18 32.15
CA ASP A 616 -11.23 8.89 30.91
C ASP A 616 -10.53 10.24 30.77
N THR A 617 -10.23 10.93 31.87
CA THR A 617 -9.51 12.21 31.88
C THR A 617 -8.01 12.05 32.16
N MET A 618 -7.62 10.95 32.81
CA MET A 618 -6.25 10.68 33.20
C MET A 618 -5.29 10.65 32.00
N PHE A 619 -5.72 10.10 30.87
CA PHE A 619 -4.91 9.97 29.64
C PHE A 619 -4.96 11.19 28.70
N SER A 620 -5.28 12.39 29.21
CA SER A 620 -5.19 13.61 28.41
C SER A 620 -3.75 13.86 27.91
N ALA A 621 -3.61 14.50 26.74
CA ALA A 621 -2.30 14.78 26.15
C ALA A 621 -1.35 15.55 27.09
N LYS A 622 -1.90 16.41 27.95
CA LYS A 622 -1.12 17.13 28.98
C LYS A 622 -0.54 16.18 30.03
N ASN A 623 -1.33 15.20 30.48
CA ASN A 623 -0.90 14.24 31.48
C ASN A 623 0.09 13.24 30.91
N ILE A 624 -0.10 12.80 29.66
CA ILE A 624 0.84 11.91 28.95
C ILE A 624 2.25 12.50 28.92
N LYS A 625 2.38 13.80 28.63
CA LYS A 625 3.68 14.49 28.65
C LYS A 625 4.28 14.67 30.04
N ALA A 626 3.46 14.61 31.10
CA ALA A 626 3.87 14.91 32.47
C ALA A 626 4.10 13.67 33.33
N ALA A 627 3.56 12.51 32.94
CA ALA A 627 3.64 11.27 33.69
C ALA A 627 4.83 10.43 33.23
N ASP A 628 5.54 9.82 34.18
CA ASP A 628 6.55 8.79 33.86
C ASP A 628 5.88 7.43 33.63
N ALA A 629 4.80 7.17 34.36
CA ALA A 629 3.93 6.01 34.19
C ALA A 629 2.50 6.27 34.68
N PHE A 630 1.58 5.46 34.17
CA PHE A 630 0.20 5.39 34.63
C PHE A 630 -0.03 4.04 35.32
N LEU A 631 -0.74 4.04 36.45
CA LEU A 631 -1.20 2.83 37.12
C LEU A 631 -2.72 2.75 36.99
N CYS A 632 -3.19 1.74 36.26
CA CYS A 632 -4.60 1.40 36.13
C CYS A 632 -4.96 0.25 37.06
N MET A 633 -6.20 0.22 37.54
CA MET A 633 -6.68 -0.80 38.46
C MET A 633 -6.88 -2.16 37.77
N TYR A 634 -7.26 -2.17 36.49
CA TYR A 634 -7.49 -3.38 35.72
C TYR A 634 -7.16 -3.24 34.23
N HIS A 635 -7.07 -4.38 33.55
CA HIS A 635 -6.62 -4.52 32.16
C HIS A 635 -7.31 -3.55 31.18
N ASP A 636 -8.64 -3.62 31.07
CA ASP A 636 -9.40 -2.83 30.09
C ASP A 636 -9.53 -1.35 30.43
N GLN A 637 -9.04 -0.92 31.61
CA GLN A 637 -9.02 0.49 31.99
C GLN A 637 -7.90 1.27 31.29
N GLY A 638 -6.74 0.64 31.08
CA GLY A 638 -5.56 1.30 30.55
C GLY A 638 -5.12 0.83 29.17
N LEU A 639 -5.29 -0.47 28.88
CA LEU A 639 -4.73 -1.04 27.65
C LEU A 639 -5.45 -0.59 26.36
N PRO A 640 -6.76 -0.32 26.31
CA PRO A 640 -7.38 0.23 25.10
C PRO A 640 -6.74 1.53 24.63
N VAL A 641 -6.40 2.43 25.57
CA VAL A 641 -5.71 3.69 25.26
C VAL A 641 -4.31 3.42 24.73
N LEU A 642 -3.52 2.60 25.43
CA LEU A 642 -2.17 2.25 25.00
C LEU A 642 -2.18 1.62 23.60
N LYS A 643 -3.04 0.61 23.37
CA LYS A 643 -3.14 -0.09 22.08
C LYS A 643 -3.62 0.80 20.95
N HIS A 644 -4.48 1.78 21.24
CA HIS A 644 -4.86 2.80 20.28
C HIS A 644 -3.67 3.68 19.89
N THR A 645 -2.83 4.06 20.86
CA THR A 645 -1.65 4.89 20.60
C THR A 645 -0.48 4.15 19.98
N SER A 646 -0.30 2.85 20.27
CA SER A 646 0.92 2.08 20.00
C SER A 646 0.73 0.89 19.06
N PHE A 647 -0.23 0.96 18.12
CA PHE A 647 -0.70 -0.19 17.31
C PHE A 647 0.45 -1.06 16.74
N GLY A 648 0.73 -2.20 17.38
CA GLY A 648 1.80 -3.15 17.02
C GLY A 648 3.11 -3.06 17.83
N GLU A 649 3.41 -1.92 18.45
CA GLU A 649 4.71 -1.60 19.08
C GLU A 649 4.72 -1.77 20.61
N GLY A 650 3.73 -2.48 21.17
CA GLY A 650 3.57 -2.61 22.61
C GLY A 650 4.52 -3.66 23.21
N VAL A 651 5.47 -3.24 24.04
CA VAL A 651 6.37 -4.14 24.79
C VAL A 651 5.75 -4.45 26.16
N ASN A 652 5.66 -5.74 26.49
CA ASN A 652 5.25 -6.17 27.83
C ASN A 652 6.47 -6.33 28.73
N ILE A 653 6.45 -5.64 29.87
CA ILE A 653 7.53 -5.63 30.87
C ILE A 653 6.98 -6.19 32.17
N THR A 654 7.69 -7.19 32.72
CA THR A 654 7.35 -7.78 34.02
C THR A 654 8.19 -7.13 35.10
N LEU A 655 7.59 -6.20 35.84
CA LEU A 655 8.22 -5.50 36.96
C LEU A 655 8.20 -6.36 38.23
N GLY A 656 9.10 -6.06 39.16
CA GLY A 656 9.23 -6.71 40.46
C GLY A 656 10.09 -7.98 40.46
N LEU A 657 10.31 -8.59 39.29
CA LEU A 657 11.30 -9.65 39.17
C LEU A 657 12.72 -9.11 39.47
N PRO A 658 13.60 -9.94 40.08
CA PRO A 658 15.01 -9.57 40.32
C PRO A 658 15.84 -9.54 39.02
N ILE A 659 15.22 -9.81 37.88
CA ILE A 659 15.83 -9.83 36.54
C ILE A 659 15.07 -8.88 35.60
N ILE A 660 15.71 -8.49 34.51
CA ILE A 660 15.06 -7.73 33.44
C ILE A 660 14.43 -8.71 32.45
N ARG A 661 13.10 -8.63 32.28
CA ARG A 661 12.36 -9.42 31.29
C ARG A 661 11.39 -8.55 30.49
N THR A 662 11.48 -8.67 29.17
CA THR A 662 10.53 -8.08 28.21
C THR A 662 9.94 -9.13 27.28
N SER A 663 8.82 -8.81 26.60
CA SER A 663 8.06 -9.74 25.77
C SER A 663 7.14 -9.07 24.76
#